data_AF-A0A6F8XGI5-F1
#
_entry.id   AF-A0A6F8XGI5-F1
#
_cell.length_a   1.000
_cell.length_b   1.000
_cell.length_c   1.000
_cell.angle_alpha   90.00
_cell.angle_beta   90.00
_cell.angle_gamma   90.00
#
_symmetry.space_group_name_H-M   'P 1'
#
loop_
_entity.id
_entity.type
_entity.pdbx_description
1 polymer ?
#
loop_
_entity_poly.entity_id
_entity_poly.type
_entity_poly.pdbx_seq_one_letter_code
_entity_poly.pdbx_strand_id
1 'polypeptide(L)'
;MPTAMYVLKTLIDDVSMDDPAVRQELTKREGVFKRQQTRQLNQAKRDGEQLSQRVFSDSEIKRLAELAYHRERQQLALEKTRLMPLLEALERGSEVVFGDLAIETSLVEGDGGFLVKSPKSFLGAKLRKDQLATFRAVCARFLSHIRSTCEEQANEVLTQVVIGRPVNFHGAQGEAGNCQAIGILKDAAHEAGFKDVSFLLEPVAAAIDFERTLERDLMVLVVDLGGGTTDCTMMPLGPTYRRATEVERLASVLAHSGDRMGGLDLDIRLSHHLLMPAFGKGTSTLDRMPMPAHFFWDGCAVNDLELQRRFINEDLAYYASRAAEPAKLERLLELQQRKAMPRLQMTAEVAKIWLSNQEHVLADLSYVEPDFNIAVSRADYEAAIEKPLLKDIVKGGHQWVKNEESLSALGGNPWIDSELEARFPEALARFSGAPCVAERKVRVSQDVVRGKHGYRLTIGEVGYELEPQVDLGAAEGVQFASRPDFVMWPVRSELAPVAIFLDGYQYHVHAVSNDLLKRQALIHAGFVVWSLNWYDINSVLGDKAMDVPLPAGMTSPEHNHQAIAGLAKVAGVSNAAEHLGQTTFELLLHFLCEQNMDALAKQALLFLFQCLPGKSLADPAIKQQVQDNLSGLPASFTDLTPEPVALAGSVTLLDQSGPATLTLEVVAAKALLTSADVASALVTLGYDMHNSSEEAARYQWQRLWTAFNFLQFLPVFYAWMPESKNSGIAAGLLWPPQQLSSADASSCQYPEWFTLLDEPLATALKSHNIVWPAQARVAEELTAGEFDEVVGEVELQFDVYKVALLLEELEDQAAARPYLEAEGWHICTSADALAATLLELDSGA
;
A
#
# COMPACT_ATOMS: atom_id res chain seq x y z
N MET A 1 -24.36 8.34 -22.34
CA MET A 1 -23.13 9.07 -22.72
C MET A 1 -21.99 8.07 -22.78
N PRO A 2 -21.05 8.18 -23.72
CA PRO A 2 -19.95 7.23 -23.81
C PRO A 2 -19.03 7.36 -22.58
N THR A 3 -18.75 6.22 -21.94
CA THR A 3 -17.86 6.10 -20.78
C THR A 3 -16.45 5.64 -21.14
N ALA A 4 -16.28 5.20 -22.40
CA ALA A 4 -15.04 4.72 -22.98
C ALA A 4 -14.78 5.35 -24.35
N MET A 5 -13.50 5.42 -24.71
CA MET A 5 -13.01 5.91 -26.00
C MET A 5 -11.83 5.03 -26.43
N TYR A 6 -11.76 4.67 -27.71
CA TYR A 6 -10.63 3.96 -28.29
C TYR A 6 -10.01 4.79 -29.40
N VAL A 7 -8.71 5.08 -29.29
CA VAL A 7 -7.95 5.87 -30.26
C VAL A 7 -7.06 4.94 -31.06
N LEU A 8 -7.32 4.82 -32.36
CA LEU A 8 -6.51 4.00 -33.26
C LEU A 8 -5.15 4.67 -33.50
N LYS A 9 -4.07 3.89 -33.57
CA LYS A 9 -2.76 4.43 -33.97
C LYS A 9 -2.72 4.54 -35.48
N THR A 10 -2.55 5.75 -36.00
CA THR A 10 -2.33 5.98 -37.42
C THR A 10 -0.88 5.65 -37.79
N LEU A 11 -0.70 4.90 -38.87
CA LEU A 11 0.63 4.61 -39.43
C LEU A 11 1.37 5.92 -39.71
N ILE A 12 2.60 6.01 -39.24
CA ILE A 12 3.46 7.16 -39.54
C ILE A 12 3.93 7.04 -41.00
N ASP A 13 3.49 7.96 -41.85
CA ASP A 13 3.88 8.02 -43.26
C ASP A 13 5.40 8.06 -43.45
N ASP A 14 5.85 7.43 -44.54
CA ASP A 14 7.27 7.39 -44.91
C ASP A 14 7.71 8.71 -45.58
N VAL A 15 8.97 9.09 -45.39
CA VAL A 15 9.54 10.32 -45.96
C VAL A 15 9.68 10.15 -47.48
N SER A 16 9.37 11.21 -48.24
CA SER A 16 9.43 11.20 -49.70
C SER A 16 10.81 10.80 -50.24
N MET A 17 10.85 9.95 -51.27
CA MET A 17 12.09 9.53 -51.97
C MET A 17 12.81 10.70 -52.66
N ASP A 18 12.15 11.84 -52.80
CA ASP A 18 12.73 13.06 -53.36
C ASP A 18 13.44 13.94 -52.32
N ASP A 19 13.42 13.56 -51.04
CA ASP A 19 14.14 14.27 -50.00
C ASP A 19 15.67 14.17 -50.23
N PRO A 20 16.41 15.30 -50.24
CA PRO A 20 17.87 15.32 -50.42
C PRO A 20 18.63 14.43 -49.43
N ALA A 21 18.16 14.29 -48.19
CA ALA A 21 18.78 13.44 -47.17
C ALA A 21 18.60 11.95 -47.50
N VAL A 22 17.44 11.57 -48.06
CA VAL A 22 17.16 10.19 -48.51
C VAL A 22 18.08 9.82 -49.67
N ARG A 23 18.27 10.72 -50.64
CA ARG A 23 19.18 10.50 -51.78
C ARG A 23 20.64 10.33 -51.35
N GLN A 24 21.09 11.08 -50.35
CA GLN A 24 22.44 10.97 -49.80
C GLN A 24 22.66 9.61 -49.12
N GLU A 25 21.68 9.15 -48.35
CA GLU A 25 21.75 7.85 -47.66
C GLU A 25 21.68 6.67 -48.63
N LEU A 26 20.84 6.75 -49.68
CA LEU A 26 20.81 5.75 -50.76
C LEU A 26 22.17 5.63 -51.46
N THR A 27 22.83 6.76 -51.74
CA THR A 27 24.18 6.79 -52.35
C THR A 27 25.23 6.10 -51.45
N LYS A 28 25.13 6.32 -50.14
CA LYS A 28 26.01 5.68 -49.15
C LYS A 28 25.81 4.16 -49.12
N ARG A 29 24.55 3.71 -49.16
CA ARG A 29 24.16 2.28 -49.15
C ARG A 29 24.56 1.58 -50.45
N GLU A 30 24.37 2.21 -51.60
CA GLU A 30 24.91 1.73 -52.89
C GLU A 30 26.43 1.48 -52.79
N GLY A 31 27.18 2.42 -52.18
CA GLY A 31 28.61 2.27 -51.94
C GLY A 31 28.97 1.09 -51.03
N VAL A 32 28.14 0.77 -50.04
CA VAL A 32 28.32 -0.41 -49.16
C VAL A 32 28.12 -1.71 -49.94
N PHE A 33 27.04 -1.82 -50.72
CA PHE A 33 26.77 -3.00 -51.55
C PHE A 33 27.87 -3.25 -52.59
N LYS A 34 28.37 -2.19 -53.26
CA LYS A 34 29.50 -2.29 -54.19
C LYS A 34 30.78 -2.79 -53.51
N ARG A 35 31.08 -2.31 -52.29
CA ARG A 35 32.24 -2.76 -51.50
C ARG A 35 32.10 -4.21 -51.03
N GLN A 36 30.91 -4.62 -50.58
CA GLN A 36 30.63 -6.00 -50.17
C GLN A 36 30.78 -6.98 -51.34
N GLN A 37 30.21 -6.66 -52.50
CA GLN A 37 30.37 -7.48 -53.70
C GLN A 37 31.84 -7.56 -54.13
N THR A 38 32.59 -6.45 -54.10
CA THR A 38 34.03 -6.43 -54.41
C THR A 38 34.82 -7.31 -53.43
N ARG A 39 34.49 -7.28 -52.14
CA ARG A 39 35.12 -8.15 -51.11
C ARG A 39 34.80 -9.62 -51.36
N GLN A 40 33.55 -9.97 -51.63
CA GLN A 40 33.12 -11.34 -51.96
C GLN A 40 33.83 -11.86 -53.22
N LEU A 41 33.94 -11.04 -54.27
CA LEU A 41 34.66 -11.37 -55.49
C LEU A 41 36.17 -11.60 -55.25
N ASN A 42 36.80 -10.78 -54.39
CA ASN A 42 38.20 -10.94 -54.04
C ASN A 42 38.46 -12.15 -53.13
N GLN A 43 37.49 -12.51 -52.28
CA GLN A 43 37.55 -13.68 -51.41
C GLN A 43 37.36 -14.98 -52.20
N ALA A 44 36.35 -15.05 -53.07
CA ALA A 44 36.16 -16.18 -53.98
C ALA A 44 37.39 -16.42 -54.90
N LYS A 45 38.07 -15.36 -55.32
CA LYS A 45 39.35 -15.45 -56.07
C LYS A 45 40.52 -15.99 -55.24
N ARG A 46 40.52 -15.76 -53.92
CA ARG A 46 41.57 -16.28 -53.00
C ARG A 46 41.33 -17.75 -52.66
N ASP A 47 40.07 -18.16 -52.55
CA ASP A 47 39.70 -19.50 -52.11
C ASP A 47 39.65 -20.53 -53.26
N GLY A 48 39.94 -20.09 -54.50
CA GLY A 48 40.06 -20.97 -55.67
C GLY A 48 38.74 -21.54 -56.19
N GLU A 49 37.60 -21.06 -55.70
CA GLU A 49 36.27 -21.49 -56.11
C GLU A 49 35.90 -20.91 -57.49
N GLN A 50 35.26 -21.72 -58.36
CA GLN A 50 34.62 -21.19 -59.56
C GLN A 50 33.47 -20.26 -59.14
N LEU A 51 33.52 -19.00 -59.61
CA LEU A 51 32.51 -17.97 -59.36
C LEU A 51 31.10 -18.44 -59.79
N SER A 52 30.39 -19.10 -58.89
CA SER A 52 28.98 -19.47 -59.03
C SER A 52 28.03 -18.36 -58.58
N GLN A 53 28.57 -17.32 -57.92
CA GLN A 53 27.79 -16.19 -57.41
C GLN A 53 27.55 -15.13 -58.49
N ARG A 54 26.26 -14.80 -58.68
CA ARG A 54 25.78 -13.79 -59.63
C ARG A 54 26.36 -12.41 -59.28
N VAL A 55 27.01 -11.77 -60.25
CA VAL A 55 27.46 -10.37 -60.16
C VAL A 55 26.30 -9.46 -60.55
N PHE A 56 25.86 -8.63 -59.60
CA PHE A 56 24.82 -7.62 -59.81
C PHE A 56 25.37 -6.42 -60.60
N SER A 57 24.60 -5.90 -61.54
CA SER A 57 24.89 -4.65 -62.23
C SER A 57 24.72 -3.43 -61.31
N ASP A 58 25.26 -2.28 -61.70
CA ASP A 58 25.06 -1.02 -60.96
C ASP A 58 23.57 -0.65 -60.81
N SER A 59 22.74 -0.95 -61.82
CA SER A 59 21.30 -0.72 -61.75
C SER A 59 20.57 -1.69 -60.82
N GLU A 60 21.03 -2.95 -60.72
CA GLU A 60 20.50 -3.92 -59.77
C GLU A 60 20.90 -3.58 -58.33
N ILE A 61 22.14 -3.12 -58.10
CA ILE A 61 22.62 -2.68 -56.79
C ILE A 61 21.83 -1.47 -56.29
N LYS A 62 21.55 -0.51 -57.18
CA LYS A 62 20.69 0.64 -56.85
C LYS A 62 19.30 0.20 -56.41
N ARG A 63 18.66 -0.71 -57.17
CA ARG A 63 17.34 -1.26 -56.82
C ARG A 63 17.34 -2.03 -55.50
N LEU A 64 18.40 -2.76 -55.20
CA LEU A 64 18.57 -3.47 -53.92
C LEU A 64 18.74 -2.50 -52.74
N ALA A 65 19.48 -1.40 -52.93
CA ALA A 65 19.63 -0.36 -51.93
C ALA A 65 18.30 0.35 -51.63
N GLU A 66 17.51 0.67 -52.67
CA GLU A 66 16.16 1.24 -52.54
C GLU A 66 15.21 0.28 -51.80
N LEU A 67 15.17 -1.01 -52.18
CA LEU A 67 14.33 -2.02 -51.51
C LEU A 67 14.71 -2.24 -50.04
N ALA A 68 16.01 -2.30 -49.73
CA ALA A 68 16.49 -2.44 -48.36
C ALA A 68 16.15 -1.21 -47.52
N TYR A 69 16.30 -0.01 -48.09
CA TYR A 69 15.91 1.23 -47.45
C TYR A 69 14.40 1.28 -47.15
N HIS A 70 13.54 0.96 -48.12
CA HIS A 70 12.10 0.89 -47.91
C HIS A 70 11.70 -0.11 -46.82
N ARG A 71 12.31 -1.30 -46.79
CA ARG A 71 11.99 -2.32 -45.79
C ARG A 71 12.34 -1.86 -44.37
N GLU A 72 13.51 -1.27 -44.20
CA GLU A 72 13.98 -0.75 -42.91
C GLU A 72 13.12 0.43 -42.44
N ARG A 73 12.79 1.35 -43.36
CA ARG A 73 11.92 2.50 -43.09
C ARG A 73 10.51 2.09 -42.71
N GLN A 74 9.95 1.10 -43.41
CA GLN A 74 8.66 0.51 -43.07
C GLN A 74 8.68 -0.12 -41.68
N GLN A 75 9.76 -0.83 -41.33
CA GLN A 75 9.92 -1.42 -40.01
C GLN A 75 10.04 -0.37 -38.90
N LEU A 76 10.81 0.70 -39.16
CA LEU A 76 10.96 1.84 -38.24
C LEU A 76 9.65 2.63 -38.09
N ALA A 77 8.87 2.77 -39.16
CA ALA A 77 7.54 3.40 -39.13
C ALA A 77 6.56 2.57 -38.30
N LEU A 78 6.57 1.24 -38.44
CA LEU A 78 5.76 0.34 -37.61
C LEU A 78 6.17 0.41 -36.13
N GLU A 79 7.46 0.41 -35.84
CA GLU A 79 7.98 0.51 -34.48
C GLU A 79 7.64 1.86 -33.82
N LYS A 80 7.83 2.97 -34.55
CA LYS A 80 7.40 4.29 -34.10
C LYS A 80 5.90 4.37 -33.89
N THR A 81 5.09 3.79 -34.77
CA THR A 81 3.64 3.74 -34.62
C THR A 81 3.25 2.96 -33.36
N ARG A 82 3.93 1.84 -33.07
CA ARG A 82 3.72 1.05 -31.85
C ARG A 82 4.00 1.85 -30.57
N LEU A 83 5.06 2.64 -30.57
CA LEU A 83 5.53 3.46 -29.44
C LEU A 83 4.89 4.86 -29.37
N MET A 84 4.02 5.21 -30.31
CA MET A 84 3.36 6.52 -30.39
C MET A 84 2.61 6.83 -29.08
N PRO A 85 2.86 7.96 -28.40
CA PRO A 85 2.08 8.36 -27.23
C PRO A 85 0.62 8.71 -27.56
N LEU A 86 -0.29 8.55 -26.59
CA LEU A 86 -1.72 8.86 -26.75
C LEU A 86 -1.97 10.31 -27.22
N LEU A 87 -1.25 11.28 -26.64
CA LEU A 87 -1.40 12.69 -27.02
C LEU A 87 -1.05 12.91 -28.49
N GLU A 88 0.04 12.31 -28.98
CA GLU A 88 0.44 12.40 -30.39
C GLU A 88 -0.63 11.76 -31.31
N ALA A 89 -1.17 10.61 -30.91
CA ALA A 89 -2.24 9.95 -31.66
C ALA A 89 -3.50 10.84 -31.78
N LEU A 90 -3.85 11.55 -30.71
CA LEU A 90 -4.98 12.48 -30.67
C LEU A 90 -4.74 13.74 -31.50
N GLU A 91 -3.52 14.29 -31.47
CA GLU A 91 -3.12 15.49 -32.23
C GLU A 91 -3.03 15.23 -33.73
N ARG A 92 -2.59 14.03 -34.13
CA ARG A 92 -2.59 13.56 -35.53
C ARG A 92 -3.99 13.37 -36.12
N GLY A 93 -5.05 13.51 -35.32
CA GLY A 93 -6.42 13.32 -35.76
C GLY A 93 -6.75 11.87 -36.07
N SER A 94 -6.12 10.93 -35.34
CA SER A 94 -6.40 9.51 -35.52
C SER A 94 -7.87 9.20 -35.27
N GLU A 95 -8.38 8.14 -35.89
CA GLU A 95 -9.78 7.73 -35.74
C GLU A 95 -10.08 7.36 -34.29
N VAL A 96 -11.22 7.86 -33.81
CA VAL A 96 -11.66 7.70 -32.43
C VAL A 96 -13.05 7.07 -32.40
N VAL A 97 -13.17 5.99 -31.65
CA VAL A 97 -14.42 5.28 -31.40
C VAL A 97 -14.87 5.54 -29.97
N PHE A 98 -16.17 5.57 -29.71
CA PHE A 98 -16.75 5.86 -28.39
C PHE A 98 -17.73 4.78 -27.92
N GLY A 99 -17.91 4.68 -26.60
CA GLY A 99 -18.90 3.80 -25.97
C GLY A 99 -18.57 2.31 -26.10
N ASP A 100 -19.58 1.47 -26.26
CA ASP A 100 -19.43 0.01 -26.32
C ASP A 100 -18.55 -0.43 -27.50
N LEU A 101 -18.69 0.26 -28.64
CA LEU A 101 -17.89 0.01 -29.83
C LEU A 101 -16.40 0.26 -29.57
N ALA A 102 -16.04 1.19 -28.68
CA ALA A 102 -14.63 1.42 -28.32
C ALA A 102 -14.03 0.20 -27.59
N ILE A 103 -14.80 -0.43 -26.70
CA ILE A 103 -14.36 -1.63 -25.98
C ILE A 103 -14.23 -2.79 -26.97
N GLU A 104 -15.21 -2.97 -27.86
CA GLU A 104 -15.18 -4.04 -28.88
C GLU A 104 -14.02 -3.87 -29.87
N THR A 105 -13.80 -2.65 -30.38
CA THR A 105 -12.65 -2.35 -31.23
C THR A 105 -11.33 -2.59 -30.49
N SER A 106 -11.24 -2.28 -29.20
CA SER A 106 -10.02 -2.54 -28.42
C SER A 106 -9.67 -4.02 -28.31
N LEU A 107 -10.67 -4.92 -28.30
CA LEU A 107 -10.46 -6.36 -28.30
C LEU A 107 -9.97 -6.88 -29.66
N VAL A 108 -10.49 -6.31 -30.75
CA VAL A 108 -10.15 -6.72 -32.12
C VAL A 108 -8.78 -6.20 -32.53
N GLU A 109 -8.51 -4.92 -32.27
CA GLU A 109 -7.28 -4.23 -32.67
C GLU A 109 -6.12 -4.47 -31.69
N GLY A 110 -6.42 -4.85 -30.44
CA GLY A 110 -5.43 -5.11 -29.39
C GLY A 110 -4.49 -3.92 -29.18
N ASP A 111 -3.19 -4.13 -29.46
CA ASP A 111 -2.13 -3.13 -29.29
C ASP A 111 -2.12 -2.03 -30.38
N GLY A 112 -3.06 -2.09 -31.33
CA GLY A 112 -3.25 -1.14 -32.43
C GLY A 112 -3.75 0.25 -32.01
N GLY A 113 -4.05 0.46 -30.73
CA GLY A 113 -4.63 1.71 -30.24
C GLY A 113 -4.58 1.88 -28.72
N PHE A 114 -5.34 2.85 -28.23
CA PHE A 114 -5.42 3.22 -26.81
C PHE A 114 -6.86 3.20 -26.32
N LEU A 115 -7.16 2.36 -25.33
CA LEU A 115 -8.43 2.38 -24.62
C LEU A 115 -8.36 3.36 -23.44
N VAL A 116 -9.26 4.33 -23.42
CA VAL A 116 -9.44 5.27 -22.31
C VAL A 116 -10.82 5.07 -21.69
N LYS A 117 -10.88 4.82 -20.38
CA LYS A 117 -12.12 4.66 -19.60
C LYS A 117 -12.11 5.60 -18.39
N SER A 118 -13.27 6.19 -18.08
CA SER A 118 -13.50 7.00 -16.87
C SER A 118 -12.44 8.09 -16.59
N PRO A 119 -12.13 9.00 -17.55
CA PRO A 119 -11.08 10.02 -17.36
C PRO A 119 -11.37 11.00 -16.19
N LYS A 120 -12.65 11.16 -15.80
CA LYS A 120 -13.07 12.07 -14.72
C LYS A 120 -12.40 11.79 -13.37
N SER A 121 -12.14 10.52 -13.04
CA SER A 121 -11.59 10.11 -11.75
C SER A 121 -10.15 10.59 -11.50
N PHE A 122 -9.46 11.07 -12.53
CA PHE A 122 -8.05 11.46 -12.46
C PHE A 122 -7.82 12.97 -12.58
N LEU A 123 -8.87 13.76 -12.85
CA LEU A 123 -8.73 15.20 -13.12
C LEU A 123 -8.25 16.02 -11.91
N GLY A 124 -8.59 15.59 -10.70
CA GLY A 124 -8.19 16.22 -9.44
C GLY A 124 -6.84 15.74 -8.87
N ALA A 125 -6.19 14.77 -9.52
CA ALA A 125 -4.91 14.23 -9.08
C ALA A 125 -3.75 15.21 -9.36
N LYS A 126 -2.59 14.97 -8.74
CA LYS A 126 -1.35 15.71 -9.06
C LYS A 126 -0.84 15.27 -10.44
N LEU A 127 -1.19 16.04 -11.46
CA LEU A 127 -0.83 15.76 -12.85
C LEU A 127 0.41 16.55 -13.27
N ARG A 128 1.33 15.90 -13.99
CA ARG A 128 2.45 16.58 -14.65
C ARG A 128 1.98 17.30 -15.92
N LYS A 129 2.79 18.22 -16.45
CA LYS A 129 2.43 19.04 -17.64
C LYS A 129 2.05 18.22 -18.86
N ASP A 130 2.78 17.13 -19.13
CA ASP A 130 2.51 16.14 -20.18
C ASP A 130 1.14 15.46 -20.00
N GLN A 131 0.82 15.09 -18.76
CA GLN A 131 -0.45 14.45 -18.42
C GLN A 131 -1.62 15.43 -18.53
N LEU A 132 -1.44 16.69 -18.11
CA LEU A 132 -2.46 17.74 -18.24
C LEU A 132 -2.90 17.94 -19.69
N ALA A 133 -1.94 18.03 -20.62
CA ALA A 133 -2.23 18.13 -22.05
C ALA A 133 -2.99 16.90 -22.57
N THR A 134 -2.57 15.71 -22.15
CA THR A 134 -3.23 14.45 -22.51
C THR A 134 -4.67 14.39 -22.03
N PHE A 135 -4.93 14.66 -20.74
CA PHE A 135 -6.28 14.64 -20.17
C PHE A 135 -7.19 15.70 -20.80
N ARG A 136 -6.67 16.90 -21.06
CA ARG A 136 -7.41 17.94 -21.79
C ARG A 136 -7.83 17.45 -23.18
N ALA A 137 -6.91 16.89 -23.96
CA ALA A 137 -7.21 16.38 -25.30
C ALA A 137 -8.26 15.26 -25.27
N VAL A 138 -8.14 14.31 -24.32
CA VAL A 138 -9.14 13.25 -24.11
C VAL A 138 -10.50 13.84 -23.77
N CYS A 139 -10.60 14.76 -22.81
CA CYS A 139 -11.85 15.42 -22.43
C CYS A 139 -12.46 16.20 -23.59
N ALA A 140 -11.64 16.90 -24.39
CA ALA A 140 -12.09 17.66 -25.55
C ALA A 140 -12.72 16.73 -26.61
N ARG A 141 -12.13 15.55 -26.86
CA ARG A 141 -12.72 14.54 -27.76
C ARG A 141 -14.07 14.02 -27.26
N PHE A 142 -14.20 13.69 -25.98
CA PHE A 142 -15.48 13.30 -25.41
C PHE A 142 -16.54 14.39 -25.55
N LEU A 143 -16.21 15.64 -25.18
CA LEU A 143 -17.14 16.76 -25.25
C LEU A 143 -17.51 17.11 -26.69
N SER A 144 -16.58 17.02 -27.63
CA SER A 144 -16.84 17.21 -29.06
C SER A 144 -17.79 16.16 -29.61
N HIS A 145 -17.58 14.88 -29.28
CA HIS A 145 -18.48 13.82 -29.69
C HIS A 145 -19.89 13.97 -29.09
N ILE A 146 -19.99 14.32 -27.81
CA ILE A 146 -21.28 14.61 -27.14
C ILE A 146 -21.98 15.77 -27.85
N ARG A 147 -21.25 16.86 -28.13
CA ARG A 147 -21.78 18.02 -28.83
C ARG A 147 -22.32 17.65 -30.20
N SER A 148 -21.51 17.01 -31.05
CA SER A 148 -21.94 16.62 -32.41
C SER A 148 -23.16 15.72 -32.38
N THR A 149 -23.20 14.74 -31.45
CA THR A 149 -24.35 13.84 -31.30
C THR A 149 -25.62 14.60 -30.90
N CYS A 150 -25.51 15.56 -29.98
CA CYS A 150 -26.63 16.40 -29.57
C CYS A 150 -27.07 17.37 -30.68
N GLU A 151 -26.13 17.96 -31.43
CA GLU A 151 -26.42 18.84 -32.57
C GLU A 151 -27.12 18.09 -33.70
N GLU A 152 -26.73 16.84 -33.97
CA GLU A 152 -27.40 15.96 -34.93
C GLU A 152 -28.83 15.62 -34.49
N GLN A 153 -29.05 15.35 -33.19
CA GLN A 153 -30.37 15.02 -32.65
C GLN A 153 -31.30 16.24 -32.56
N ALA A 154 -30.77 17.40 -32.18
CA ALA A 154 -31.53 18.64 -32.04
C ALA A 154 -31.68 19.40 -33.37
N ASN A 155 -30.83 19.09 -34.36
CA ASN A 155 -30.70 19.80 -35.63
C ASN A 155 -30.44 21.32 -35.46
N GLU A 156 -29.69 21.68 -34.42
CA GLU A 156 -29.31 23.04 -34.06
C GLU A 156 -27.85 23.08 -33.59
N VAL A 157 -27.18 24.23 -33.80
CA VAL A 157 -25.81 24.43 -33.30
C VAL A 157 -25.85 24.78 -31.81
N LEU A 158 -25.15 23.99 -31.01
CA LEU A 158 -25.10 24.16 -29.56
C LEU A 158 -23.86 24.94 -29.16
N THR A 159 -24.03 26.13 -28.59
CA THR A 159 -22.92 26.99 -28.16
C THR A 159 -22.75 27.09 -26.66
N GLN A 160 -23.65 26.50 -25.87
CA GLN A 160 -23.68 26.62 -24.41
C GLN A 160 -23.73 25.24 -23.77
N VAL A 161 -23.01 25.08 -22.66
CA VAL A 161 -23.02 23.82 -21.89
C VAL A 161 -22.96 24.09 -20.39
N VAL A 162 -23.74 23.30 -19.65
CA VAL A 162 -23.62 23.19 -18.19
C VAL A 162 -23.02 21.82 -17.87
N ILE A 163 -21.87 21.82 -17.21
CA ILE A 163 -21.12 20.60 -16.88
C ILE A 163 -21.27 20.31 -15.38
N GLY A 164 -21.74 19.12 -15.05
CA GLY A 164 -21.77 18.62 -13.67
C GLY A 164 -20.35 18.45 -13.11
N ARG A 165 -20.14 18.87 -11.87
CA ARG A 165 -18.91 18.60 -11.10
C ARG A 165 -19.22 18.13 -9.69
N PRO A 166 -18.39 17.29 -9.07
CA PRO A 166 -18.54 16.95 -7.66
C PRO A 166 -18.25 18.19 -6.79
N VAL A 167 -18.63 18.13 -5.50
CA VAL A 167 -18.26 19.17 -4.53
C VAL A 167 -16.74 19.30 -4.46
N ASN A 168 -16.05 18.16 -4.36
CA ASN A 168 -14.60 18.02 -4.50
C ASN A 168 -14.27 16.96 -5.55
N PHE A 169 -13.32 17.26 -6.44
CA PHE A 169 -12.68 16.23 -7.25
C PHE A 169 -11.77 15.37 -6.38
N HIS A 170 -11.69 14.08 -6.69
CA HIS A 170 -10.83 13.16 -5.95
C HIS A 170 -9.35 13.49 -6.22
N GLY A 171 -8.54 13.64 -5.15
CA GLY A 171 -7.10 13.90 -5.24
C GLY A 171 -6.52 14.61 -4.02
N ALA A 172 -5.23 14.38 -3.74
CA ALA A 172 -4.51 14.91 -2.57
C ALA A 172 -4.24 16.44 -2.60
N GLN A 173 -4.72 17.15 -3.63
CA GLN A 173 -4.46 18.59 -3.81
C GLN A 173 -5.57 19.51 -3.27
N GLY A 174 -6.66 18.95 -2.74
CA GLY A 174 -7.79 19.73 -2.24
C GLY A 174 -8.28 20.77 -3.25
N GLU A 175 -8.36 22.04 -2.84
CA GLU A 175 -8.86 23.12 -3.70
C GLU A 175 -7.99 23.40 -4.94
N ALA A 176 -6.67 23.14 -4.87
CA ALA A 176 -5.81 23.26 -6.04
C ALA A 176 -6.14 22.19 -7.09
N GLY A 177 -6.49 20.98 -6.64
CA GLY A 177 -6.96 19.89 -7.51
C GLY A 177 -8.33 20.19 -8.12
N ASN A 178 -9.24 20.79 -7.34
CA ASN A 178 -10.54 21.28 -7.82
C ASN A 178 -10.36 22.33 -8.93
N CYS A 179 -9.53 23.35 -8.67
CA CYS A 179 -9.20 24.39 -9.65
C CYS A 179 -8.61 23.80 -10.93
N GLN A 180 -7.69 22.84 -10.81
CA GLN A 180 -7.07 22.16 -11.95
C GLN A 180 -8.12 21.39 -12.77
N ALA A 181 -8.95 20.58 -12.13
CA ALA A 181 -9.97 19.77 -12.81
C ALA A 181 -10.99 20.64 -13.54
N ILE A 182 -11.47 21.70 -12.90
CA ILE A 182 -12.36 22.70 -13.50
C ILE A 182 -11.67 23.38 -14.69
N GLY A 183 -10.39 23.75 -14.55
CA GLY A 183 -9.58 24.31 -15.62
C GLY A 183 -9.49 23.39 -16.84
N ILE A 184 -9.16 22.11 -16.63
CA ILE A 184 -9.08 21.10 -17.71
C ILE A 184 -10.43 20.97 -18.43
N LEU A 185 -11.53 20.83 -17.69
CA LEU A 185 -12.86 20.66 -18.26
C LEU A 185 -13.32 21.90 -19.04
N LYS A 186 -13.03 23.09 -18.51
CA LYS A 186 -13.39 24.36 -19.15
C LYS A 186 -12.61 24.55 -20.45
N ASP A 187 -11.31 24.31 -20.42
CA ASP A 187 -10.45 24.40 -21.59
C ASP A 187 -10.85 23.37 -22.66
N ALA A 188 -11.12 22.14 -22.25
CA ALA A 188 -11.61 21.07 -23.12
C ALA A 188 -12.99 21.40 -23.74
N ALA A 189 -13.90 22.02 -22.98
CA ALA A 189 -15.20 22.44 -23.50
C ALA A 189 -15.08 23.56 -24.54
N HIS A 190 -14.19 24.53 -24.31
CA HIS A 190 -13.90 25.56 -25.30
C HIS A 190 -13.26 25.00 -26.56
N GLU A 191 -12.35 24.04 -26.42
CA GLU A 191 -11.74 23.32 -27.54
C GLU A 191 -12.75 22.49 -28.34
N ALA A 192 -13.74 21.89 -27.66
CA ALA A 192 -14.90 21.24 -28.29
C ALA A 192 -15.87 22.23 -28.97
N GLY A 193 -15.65 23.55 -28.80
CA GLY A 193 -16.37 24.63 -29.46
C GLY A 193 -17.57 25.20 -28.71
N PHE A 194 -17.71 24.93 -27.42
CA PHE A 194 -18.66 25.64 -26.55
C PHE A 194 -18.15 27.06 -26.23
N LYS A 195 -19.03 28.05 -26.33
CA LYS A 195 -18.73 29.46 -26.03
C LYS A 195 -18.99 29.79 -24.57
N ASP A 196 -20.17 29.40 -24.07
CA ASP A 196 -20.57 29.64 -22.68
C ASP A 196 -20.52 28.33 -21.90
N VAL A 197 -19.57 28.23 -20.96
CA VAL A 197 -19.36 27.04 -20.13
C VAL A 197 -19.64 27.40 -18.68
N SER A 198 -20.59 26.70 -18.07
CA SER A 198 -20.91 26.85 -16.64
C SER A 198 -20.81 25.50 -15.94
N PHE A 199 -20.54 25.52 -14.64
CA PHE A 199 -20.50 24.32 -13.82
C PHE A 199 -21.68 24.27 -12.86
N LEU A 200 -22.16 23.06 -12.59
CA LEU A 200 -23.19 22.80 -11.59
C LEU A 200 -22.72 21.70 -10.66
N LEU A 201 -22.94 21.87 -9.36
CA LEU A 201 -22.67 20.81 -8.39
C LEU A 201 -23.55 19.59 -8.71
N GLU A 202 -22.92 18.43 -8.86
CA GLU A 202 -23.58 17.13 -9.06
C GLU A 202 -24.69 16.86 -8.03
N PRO A 203 -24.52 17.09 -6.71
CA PRO A 203 -25.63 16.90 -5.77
C PRO A 203 -26.81 17.86 -6.03
N VAL A 204 -26.55 19.07 -6.51
CA VAL A 204 -27.62 20.01 -6.88
C VAL A 204 -28.28 19.57 -8.18
N ALA A 205 -27.49 19.11 -9.16
CA ALA A 205 -27.99 18.58 -10.43
C ALA A 205 -28.90 17.36 -10.21
N ALA A 206 -28.48 16.42 -9.34
CA ALA A 206 -29.25 15.23 -8.99
C ALA A 206 -30.56 15.57 -8.27
N ALA A 207 -30.59 16.65 -7.49
CA ALA A 207 -31.76 17.08 -6.73
C ALA A 207 -32.52 18.25 -7.37
N ILE A 208 -32.18 18.70 -8.58
CA ILE A 208 -32.71 19.96 -9.14
C ILE A 208 -34.23 19.89 -9.37
N ASP A 209 -34.73 18.74 -9.82
CA ASP A 209 -36.16 18.51 -10.04
C ASP A 209 -36.90 18.41 -8.71
N PHE A 210 -36.31 17.74 -7.71
CA PHE A 210 -36.85 17.71 -6.36
C PHE A 210 -36.90 19.12 -5.76
N GLU A 211 -35.81 19.88 -5.85
CA GLU A 211 -35.72 21.25 -5.36
C GLU A 211 -36.79 22.12 -6.01
N ARG A 212 -37.09 21.96 -7.31
CA ARG A 212 -38.14 22.72 -8.03
C ARG A 212 -39.55 22.48 -7.47
N THR A 213 -39.81 21.32 -6.88
CA THR A 213 -41.11 21.01 -6.25
C THR A 213 -41.28 21.62 -4.85
N LEU A 214 -40.20 22.08 -4.21
CA LEU A 214 -40.26 22.57 -2.83
C LEU A 214 -40.94 23.94 -2.70
N GLU A 215 -41.89 24.08 -1.79
CA GLU A 215 -42.52 25.38 -1.48
C GLU A 215 -41.85 26.12 -0.31
N ARG A 216 -40.95 25.43 0.41
CA ARG A 216 -40.19 25.92 1.56
C ARG A 216 -38.78 25.35 1.54
N ASP A 217 -37.87 26.01 2.26
CA ASP A 217 -36.51 25.50 2.42
C ASP A 217 -36.49 24.25 3.31
N LEU A 218 -35.78 23.22 2.88
CA LEU A 218 -35.63 21.94 3.56
C LEU A 218 -34.16 21.53 3.62
N MET A 219 -33.78 20.85 4.69
CA MET A 219 -32.49 20.14 4.75
C MET A 219 -32.61 18.79 4.07
N VAL A 220 -31.69 18.51 3.14
CA VAL A 220 -31.73 17.32 2.29
C VAL A 220 -30.35 16.64 2.29
N LEU A 221 -30.37 15.33 2.48
CA LEU A 221 -29.22 14.46 2.18
C LEU A 221 -29.36 13.95 0.75
N VAL A 222 -28.47 14.39 -0.12
CA VAL A 222 -28.33 13.88 -1.48
C VAL A 222 -27.31 12.76 -1.46
N VAL A 223 -27.70 11.56 -1.91
CA VAL A 223 -26.81 10.41 -2.06
C VAL A 223 -26.69 10.10 -3.55
N ASP A 224 -25.55 10.43 -4.13
CA ASP A 224 -25.23 10.18 -5.53
C ASP A 224 -24.32 8.94 -5.64
N LEU A 225 -24.89 7.84 -6.13
CA LEU A 225 -24.19 6.57 -6.33
C LEU A 225 -23.76 6.46 -7.80
N GLY A 226 -22.59 7.03 -8.09
CA GLY A 226 -22.03 7.08 -9.44
C GLY A 226 -21.33 5.80 -9.88
N GLY A 227 -20.79 5.82 -11.10
CA GLY A 227 -20.06 4.68 -11.68
C GLY A 227 -18.70 4.40 -11.05
N GLY A 228 -18.06 5.39 -10.42
CA GLY A 228 -16.75 5.22 -9.78
C GLY A 228 -16.58 5.95 -8.44
N THR A 229 -17.59 6.70 -8.00
CA THR A 229 -17.60 7.43 -6.73
C THR A 229 -19.00 7.37 -6.14
N THR A 230 -19.08 7.41 -4.82
CA THR A 230 -20.31 7.60 -4.07
C THR A 230 -20.17 8.89 -3.30
N ASP A 231 -21.03 9.86 -3.57
CA ASP A 231 -20.97 11.19 -2.96
C ASP A 231 -22.25 11.46 -2.16
N CYS A 232 -22.08 11.75 -0.87
CA CYS A 232 -23.14 12.11 0.06
C CYS A 232 -23.00 13.60 0.40
N THR A 233 -24.03 14.40 0.13
CA THR A 233 -24.03 15.84 0.42
C THR A 233 -25.25 16.23 1.24
N MET A 234 -25.02 16.86 2.40
CA MET A 234 -26.05 17.48 3.21
C MET A 234 -26.13 18.97 2.89
N MET A 235 -27.25 19.41 2.33
CA MET A 235 -27.43 20.81 1.98
C MET A 235 -28.89 21.26 2.06
N PRO A 236 -29.14 22.56 2.27
CA PRO A 236 -30.46 23.12 2.19
C PRO A 236 -30.88 23.29 0.72
N LEU A 237 -32.10 22.86 0.40
CA LEU A 237 -32.74 23.05 -0.91
C LEU A 237 -34.05 23.80 -0.72
N GLY A 238 -34.39 24.71 -1.63
CA GLY A 238 -35.66 25.42 -1.58
C GLY A 238 -35.67 26.79 -2.27
N PRO A 239 -36.80 27.50 -2.22
CA PRO A 239 -36.99 28.77 -2.94
C PRO A 239 -35.91 29.82 -2.68
N THR A 240 -35.34 29.87 -1.48
CA THR A 240 -34.26 30.81 -1.12
C THR A 240 -32.99 30.51 -1.91
N TYR A 241 -32.65 29.23 -2.05
CA TYR A 241 -31.39 28.81 -2.66
C TYR A 241 -31.48 28.75 -4.18
N ARG A 242 -32.67 28.57 -4.78
CA ARG A 242 -32.85 28.56 -6.25
C ARG A 242 -32.26 29.77 -6.98
N ARG A 243 -32.19 30.92 -6.30
CA ARG A 243 -31.65 32.18 -6.86
C ARG A 243 -30.23 32.49 -6.40
N ALA A 244 -29.64 31.62 -5.58
CA ALA A 244 -28.29 31.78 -5.06
C ALA A 244 -27.25 31.57 -6.18
N THR A 245 -26.18 32.35 -6.12
CA THR A 245 -24.98 32.19 -6.95
C THR A 245 -24.27 30.87 -6.63
N GLU A 246 -23.36 30.43 -7.51
CA GLU A 246 -22.57 29.20 -7.27
C GLU A 246 -21.79 29.28 -5.95
N VAL A 247 -21.23 30.45 -5.62
CA VAL A 247 -20.49 30.68 -4.37
C VAL A 247 -21.42 30.55 -3.15
N GLU A 248 -22.61 31.15 -3.20
CA GLU A 248 -23.60 31.03 -2.12
C GLU A 248 -24.13 29.59 -1.99
N ARG A 249 -24.25 28.86 -3.10
CA ARG A 249 -24.62 27.44 -3.09
C ARG A 249 -23.55 26.58 -2.43
N LEU A 250 -22.28 26.77 -2.81
CA LEU A 250 -21.16 26.10 -2.16
C LEU A 250 -21.10 26.39 -0.67
N ALA A 251 -21.26 27.67 -0.27
CA ALA A 251 -21.27 28.06 1.13
C ALA A 251 -22.46 27.51 1.92
N SER A 252 -23.55 27.13 1.23
CA SER A 252 -24.72 26.52 1.86
C SER A 252 -24.58 25.01 2.11
N VAL A 253 -23.61 24.35 1.46
CA VAL A 253 -23.32 22.94 1.71
C VAL A 253 -22.85 22.81 3.16
N LEU A 254 -23.64 22.12 3.99
CA LEU A 254 -23.28 21.92 5.39
C LEU A 254 -22.14 20.93 5.50
N ALA A 255 -22.16 19.91 4.64
CA ALA A 255 -21.22 18.82 4.69
C ALA A 255 -21.31 18.01 3.39
N HIS A 256 -20.18 17.50 2.95
CA HIS A 256 -20.12 16.49 1.91
C HIS A 256 -19.07 15.45 2.29
N SER A 257 -19.31 14.21 1.90
CA SER A 257 -18.40 13.09 2.05
C SER A 257 -18.52 12.25 0.79
N GLY A 258 -17.39 11.75 0.30
CA GLY A 258 -17.35 10.92 -0.89
C GLY A 258 -16.34 9.81 -0.70
N ASP A 259 -16.64 8.64 -1.26
CA ASP A 259 -15.72 7.51 -1.30
C ASP A 259 -15.55 7.05 -2.75
N ARG A 260 -14.37 6.50 -3.07
CA ARG A 260 -14.07 5.87 -4.36
C ARG A 260 -14.64 4.45 -4.43
N MET A 261 -15.87 4.31 -3.94
CA MET A 261 -16.70 3.14 -4.15
C MET A 261 -17.83 3.54 -5.08
N GLY A 262 -17.95 2.89 -6.22
CA GLY A 262 -19.03 3.15 -7.17
C GLY A 262 -19.52 1.89 -7.86
N GLY A 263 -20.27 2.08 -8.93
CA GLY A 263 -20.80 1.00 -9.76
C GLY A 263 -19.73 0.03 -10.25
N LEU A 264 -18.52 0.51 -10.54
CA LEU A 264 -17.39 -0.32 -10.99
C LEU A 264 -16.92 -1.31 -9.93
N ASP A 265 -16.89 -0.92 -8.65
CA ASP A 265 -16.51 -1.82 -7.56
C ASP A 265 -17.54 -2.94 -7.38
N LEU A 266 -18.82 -2.63 -7.60
CA LEU A 266 -19.88 -3.64 -7.63
C LEU A 266 -19.69 -4.62 -8.80
N ASP A 267 -19.27 -4.12 -9.96
CA ASP A 267 -18.99 -4.94 -11.13
C ASP A 267 -17.76 -5.84 -10.91
N ILE A 268 -16.71 -5.33 -10.24
CA ILE A 268 -15.52 -6.12 -9.86
C ILE A 268 -15.93 -7.24 -8.90
N ARG A 269 -16.76 -6.92 -7.89
CA ARG A 269 -17.25 -7.92 -6.94
C ARG A 269 -18.13 -8.96 -7.61
N LEU A 270 -19.03 -8.57 -8.50
CA LEU A 270 -19.85 -9.50 -9.28
C LEU A 270 -18.93 -10.43 -10.10
N SER A 271 -17.98 -9.87 -10.84
CA SER A 271 -17.02 -10.65 -11.63
C SER A 271 -16.23 -11.62 -10.74
N HIS A 272 -15.69 -11.14 -9.63
CA HIS A 272 -14.87 -11.93 -8.72
C HIS A 272 -15.67 -13.04 -8.02
N HIS A 273 -16.86 -12.76 -7.52
CA HIS A 273 -17.62 -13.72 -6.72
C HIS A 273 -18.49 -14.66 -7.55
N LEU A 274 -19.02 -14.19 -8.69
CA LEU A 274 -20.04 -14.92 -9.45
C LEU A 274 -19.52 -15.45 -10.79
N LEU A 275 -18.57 -14.76 -11.45
CA LEU A 275 -18.02 -15.21 -12.73
C LEU A 275 -16.75 -16.05 -12.55
N MET A 276 -15.77 -15.55 -11.79
CA MET A 276 -14.46 -16.20 -11.59
C MET A 276 -14.47 -17.64 -11.05
N PRO A 277 -15.48 -18.13 -10.29
CA PRO A 277 -15.59 -19.57 -9.98
C PRO A 277 -15.59 -20.47 -11.23
N ALA A 278 -16.16 -20.00 -12.34
CA ALA A 278 -16.16 -20.74 -13.61
C ALA A 278 -14.82 -20.67 -14.37
N PHE A 279 -13.92 -19.79 -13.92
CA PHE A 279 -12.54 -19.61 -14.37
C PHE A 279 -11.50 -20.27 -13.43
N GLY A 280 -11.95 -20.96 -12.37
CA GLY A 280 -11.08 -21.73 -11.49
C GLY A 280 -10.93 -21.18 -10.08
N LYS A 281 -11.61 -20.08 -9.74
CA LYS A 281 -11.58 -19.54 -8.38
C LYS A 281 -12.17 -20.55 -7.40
N GLY A 282 -11.45 -20.80 -6.30
CA GLY A 282 -11.83 -21.79 -5.29
C GLY A 282 -11.49 -23.24 -5.66
N THR A 283 -10.79 -23.45 -6.79
CA THR A 283 -10.26 -24.77 -7.16
C THR A 283 -8.84 -24.98 -6.64
N SER A 284 -8.29 -26.17 -6.86
CA SER A 284 -6.95 -26.55 -6.41
C SER A 284 -6.10 -27.07 -7.57
N THR A 285 -4.79 -27.17 -7.35
CA THR A 285 -3.87 -27.89 -8.23
C THR A 285 -4.01 -29.40 -8.07
N LEU A 286 -3.38 -30.18 -8.96
CA LEU A 286 -3.27 -31.64 -8.86
C LEU A 286 -2.64 -32.08 -7.53
N ASP A 287 -1.78 -31.26 -6.96
CA ASP A 287 -1.13 -31.48 -5.66
C ASP A 287 -2.00 -31.03 -4.47
N ARG A 288 -3.28 -30.72 -4.70
CA ARG A 288 -4.26 -30.23 -3.70
C ARG A 288 -3.89 -28.90 -3.03
N MET A 289 -2.99 -28.13 -3.63
CA MET A 289 -2.72 -26.75 -3.20
C MET A 289 -3.83 -25.84 -3.74
N PRO A 290 -4.33 -24.87 -2.96
CA PRO A 290 -5.32 -23.92 -3.47
C PRO A 290 -4.75 -23.11 -4.63
N MET A 291 -5.58 -22.81 -5.64
CA MET A 291 -5.18 -21.88 -6.68
C MET A 291 -4.88 -20.50 -6.07
N PRO A 292 -3.79 -19.83 -6.48
CA PRO A 292 -3.47 -18.49 -5.98
C PRO A 292 -4.64 -17.53 -6.18
N ALA A 293 -5.13 -16.96 -5.07
CA ALA A 293 -6.34 -16.15 -5.07
C ALA A 293 -6.18 -14.85 -5.88
N HIS A 294 -4.95 -14.32 -5.98
CA HIS A 294 -4.67 -13.06 -6.65
C HIS A 294 -4.97 -13.09 -8.14
N PHE A 295 -4.81 -14.23 -8.84
CA PHE A 295 -5.15 -14.35 -10.27
C PHE A 295 -6.58 -13.90 -10.57
N PHE A 296 -7.51 -14.30 -9.71
CA PHE A 296 -8.94 -14.05 -9.91
C PHE A 296 -9.34 -12.62 -9.52
N TRP A 297 -8.65 -12.02 -8.56
CA TRP A 297 -8.87 -10.61 -8.20
C TRP A 297 -8.26 -9.69 -9.25
N ASP A 298 -6.99 -9.91 -9.59
CA ASP A 298 -6.25 -9.08 -10.53
C ASP A 298 -6.91 -9.06 -11.91
N GLY A 299 -7.41 -10.20 -12.39
CA GLY A 299 -8.16 -10.31 -13.64
C GLY A 299 -9.47 -9.52 -13.65
N CYS A 300 -10.08 -9.27 -12.48
CA CYS A 300 -11.27 -8.44 -12.34
C CYS A 300 -10.96 -6.95 -12.09
N ALA A 301 -9.83 -6.63 -11.48
CA ALA A 301 -9.47 -5.28 -11.04
C ALA A 301 -9.05 -4.35 -12.20
N VAL A 302 -9.94 -4.11 -13.15
CA VAL A 302 -9.69 -3.26 -14.34
C VAL A 302 -9.46 -1.78 -14.03
N ASN A 303 -9.72 -1.37 -12.78
CA ASN A 303 -9.43 -0.04 -12.25
C ASN A 303 -7.98 0.12 -11.76
N ASP A 304 -7.22 -0.97 -11.66
CA ASP A 304 -5.84 -1.00 -11.18
C ASP A 304 -4.89 -1.51 -12.28
N LEU A 305 -4.07 -0.59 -12.79
CA LEU A 305 -3.14 -0.89 -13.89
C LEU A 305 -1.99 -1.82 -13.45
N GLU A 306 -1.58 -1.77 -12.19
CA GLU A 306 -0.49 -2.60 -11.68
C GLU A 306 -0.97 -4.04 -11.53
N LEU A 307 -2.17 -4.24 -10.99
CA LEU A 307 -2.80 -5.56 -10.89
C LEU A 307 -3.09 -6.15 -12.27
N GLN A 308 -3.61 -5.36 -13.21
CA GLN A 308 -3.82 -5.82 -14.58
C GLN A 308 -2.49 -6.18 -15.27
N ARG A 309 -1.43 -5.39 -15.06
CA ARG A 309 -0.10 -5.70 -15.58
C ARG A 309 0.47 -6.96 -14.95
N ARG A 310 0.28 -7.17 -13.64
CA ARG A 310 0.67 -8.41 -12.96
C ARG A 310 -0.06 -9.59 -13.60
N PHE A 311 -1.39 -9.53 -13.67
CA PHE A 311 -2.23 -10.56 -14.27
C PHE A 311 -1.80 -10.92 -15.70
N ILE A 312 -1.51 -9.94 -16.56
CA ILE A 312 -1.09 -10.19 -17.95
C ILE A 312 0.26 -10.93 -18.03
N ASN A 313 1.16 -10.71 -17.07
CA ASN A 313 2.50 -11.28 -17.07
C ASN A 313 2.63 -12.60 -16.29
N GLU A 314 1.56 -13.06 -15.63
CA GLU A 314 1.55 -14.35 -14.93
C GLU A 314 1.63 -15.53 -15.90
N ASP A 315 2.37 -16.57 -15.53
CA ASP A 315 2.46 -17.82 -16.30
C ASP A 315 1.25 -18.73 -16.02
N LEU A 316 0.06 -18.29 -16.46
CA LEU A 316 -1.17 -19.07 -16.29
C LEU A 316 -1.15 -20.39 -17.06
N ALA A 317 -0.31 -20.52 -18.10
CA ALA A 317 -0.14 -21.78 -18.83
C ALA A 317 0.48 -22.87 -17.94
N TYR A 318 1.48 -22.51 -17.12
CA TYR A 318 2.03 -23.40 -16.11
C TYR A 318 0.96 -23.86 -15.11
N TYR A 319 0.14 -22.95 -14.57
CA TYR A 319 -0.91 -23.29 -13.61
C TYR A 319 -2.05 -24.11 -14.24
N ALA A 320 -2.44 -23.82 -15.48
CA ALA A 320 -3.44 -24.59 -16.22
C ALA A 320 -3.02 -26.06 -16.38
N SER A 321 -1.73 -26.31 -16.66
CA SER A 321 -1.19 -27.68 -16.80
C SER A 321 -1.23 -28.49 -15.50
N ARG A 322 -1.32 -27.82 -14.34
CA ARG A 322 -1.32 -28.42 -13.01
C ARG A 322 -2.65 -28.25 -12.29
N ALA A 323 -3.70 -27.78 -12.95
CA ALA A 323 -4.99 -27.58 -12.35
C ALA A 323 -5.74 -28.91 -12.15
N ALA A 324 -6.43 -29.06 -11.02
CA ALA A 324 -7.38 -30.17 -10.84
C ALA A 324 -8.58 -30.04 -11.79
N GLU A 325 -8.93 -28.81 -12.18
CA GLU A 325 -9.99 -28.49 -13.15
C GLU A 325 -9.40 -27.68 -14.33
N PRO A 326 -8.67 -28.32 -15.27
CA PRO A 326 -7.92 -27.63 -16.32
C PRO A 326 -8.81 -26.77 -17.23
N ALA A 327 -9.99 -27.26 -17.61
CA ALA A 327 -10.93 -26.51 -18.46
C ALA A 327 -11.31 -25.14 -17.88
N LYS A 328 -11.37 -24.99 -16.55
CA LYS A 328 -11.67 -23.70 -15.92
C LYS A 328 -10.48 -22.74 -16.02
N LEU A 329 -9.26 -23.22 -15.81
CA LEU A 329 -8.05 -22.39 -15.92
C LEU A 329 -7.71 -22.08 -17.38
N GLU A 330 -8.05 -22.97 -18.32
CA GLU A 330 -7.96 -22.69 -19.76
C GLU A 330 -8.82 -21.49 -20.17
N ARG A 331 -10.02 -21.34 -19.58
CA ARG A 331 -10.84 -20.11 -19.77
C ARG A 331 -10.15 -18.87 -19.22
N LEU A 332 -9.47 -18.97 -18.08
CA LEU A 332 -8.74 -17.84 -17.49
C LEU A 332 -7.54 -17.46 -18.36
N LEU A 333 -6.83 -18.46 -18.89
CA LEU A 333 -5.75 -18.28 -19.84
C LEU A 333 -6.25 -17.62 -21.13
N GLU A 334 -7.40 -18.05 -21.67
CA GLU A 334 -8.01 -17.43 -22.85
C GLU A 334 -8.37 -15.96 -22.60
N LEU A 335 -8.94 -15.67 -21.42
CA LEU A 335 -9.26 -14.30 -20.98
C LEU A 335 -7.98 -13.43 -20.94
N GLN A 336 -6.88 -13.96 -20.40
CA GLN A 336 -5.58 -13.29 -20.33
C GLN A 336 -4.96 -13.06 -21.71
N GLN A 337 -4.90 -14.10 -22.55
CA GLN A 337 -4.28 -14.05 -23.88
C GLN A 337 -5.01 -13.08 -24.82
N ARG A 338 -6.34 -13.03 -24.76
CA ARG A 338 -7.16 -12.07 -25.52
C ARG A 338 -7.22 -10.67 -24.91
N LYS A 339 -6.61 -10.47 -23.73
CA LYS A 339 -6.73 -9.23 -22.94
C LYS A 339 -8.19 -8.81 -22.75
N ALA A 340 -9.08 -9.78 -22.52
CA ALA A 340 -10.54 -9.60 -22.53
C ALA A 340 -11.13 -9.14 -21.18
N MET A 341 -10.29 -8.76 -20.21
CA MET A 341 -10.70 -8.25 -18.90
C MET A 341 -11.69 -7.07 -18.99
N PRO A 342 -11.52 -6.06 -19.89
CA PRO A 342 -12.51 -5.00 -20.04
C PRO A 342 -13.90 -5.49 -20.46
N ARG A 343 -13.96 -6.58 -21.25
CA ARG A 343 -15.22 -7.17 -21.72
C ARG A 343 -15.88 -8.05 -20.65
N LEU A 344 -15.08 -8.73 -19.83
CA LEU A 344 -15.57 -9.37 -18.61
C LEU A 344 -16.26 -8.36 -17.71
N GLN A 345 -15.63 -7.21 -17.50
CA GLN A 345 -16.23 -6.17 -16.67
C GLN A 345 -17.54 -5.62 -17.24
N MET A 346 -17.60 -5.44 -18.57
CA MET A 346 -18.83 -5.00 -19.22
C MET A 346 -19.95 -6.05 -19.09
N THR A 347 -19.61 -7.33 -19.18
CA THR A 347 -20.57 -8.43 -18.98
C THR A 347 -21.14 -8.40 -17.55
N ALA A 348 -20.29 -8.16 -16.55
CA ALA A 348 -20.72 -7.98 -15.17
C ALA A 348 -21.59 -6.72 -14.99
N GLU A 349 -21.21 -5.60 -15.60
CA GLU A 349 -21.97 -4.34 -15.57
C GLU A 349 -23.38 -4.52 -16.14
N VAL A 350 -23.49 -5.18 -17.30
CA VAL A 350 -24.77 -5.49 -17.93
C VAL A 350 -25.60 -6.43 -17.05
N ALA A 351 -25.00 -7.49 -16.50
CA ALA A 351 -25.67 -8.41 -15.58
C ALA A 351 -26.22 -7.67 -14.35
N LYS A 352 -25.41 -6.82 -13.70
CA LYS A 352 -25.83 -5.94 -12.60
C LYS A 352 -27.03 -5.08 -12.98
N ILE A 353 -26.98 -4.40 -14.14
CA ILE A 353 -28.06 -3.53 -14.61
C ILE A 353 -29.37 -4.31 -14.77
N TRP A 354 -29.33 -5.49 -15.38
CA TRP A 354 -30.52 -6.34 -15.54
C TRP A 354 -31.06 -6.85 -14.21
N LEU A 355 -30.18 -7.24 -13.28
CA LEU A 355 -30.55 -7.70 -11.95
C LEU A 355 -31.27 -6.63 -11.11
N SER A 356 -31.12 -5.33 -11.43
CA SER A 356 -31.91 -4.27 -10.80
C SER A 356 -33.42 -4.42 -11.03
N ASN A 357 -33.84 -5.07 -12.13
CA ASN A 357 -35.25 -5.25 -12.48
C ASN A 357 -35.66 -6.73 -12.60
N GLN A 358 -34.71 -7.66 -12.64
CA GLN A 358 -34.96 -9.10 -12.82
C GLN A 358 -34.33 -9.91 -11.68
N GLU A 359 -34.93 -11.06 -11.36
CA GLU A 359 -34.37 -11.98 -10.33
C GLU A 359 -33.19 -12.80 -10.85
N HIS A 360 -33.13 -13.05 -12.15
CA HIS A 360 -32.10 -13.86 -12.79
C HIS A 360 -31.68 -13.26 -14.13
N VAL A 361 -30.39 -13.36 -14.45
CA VAL A 361 -29.82 -13.00 -15.75
C VAL A 361 -28.82 -14.07 -16.19
N LEU A 362 -28.67 -14.24 -17.51
CA LEU A 362 -27.59 -15.04 -18.10
C LEU A 362 -26.48 -14.10 -18.56
N ALA A 363 -25.30 -14.21 -17.93
CA ALA A 363 -24.10 -13.51 -18.35
C ALA A 363 -23.45 -14.25 -19.52
N ASP A 364 -23.45 -13.64 -20.70
CA ASP A 364 -22.88 -14.20 -21.92
C ASP A 364 -21.36 -14.02 -21.96
N LEU A 365 -20.65 -15.14 -21.97
CA LEU A 365 -19.19 -15.23 -21.99
C LEU A 365 -18.71 -15.99 -23.24
N SER A 366 -19.52 -15.97 -24.32
CA SER A 366 -19.23 -16.67 -25.59
C SER A 366 -17.91 -16.26 -26.26
N TYR A 367 -17.35 -15.10 -25.86
CA TYR A 367 -16.05 -14.62 -26.32
C TYR A 367 -14.86 -15.30 -25.64
N VAL A 368 -15.08 -16.04 -24.55
CA VAL A 368 -14.09 -16.89 -23.87
C VAL A 368 -14.20 -18.33 -24.37
N GLU A 369 -15.41 -18.87 -24.43
CA GLU A 369 -15.70 -20.23 -24.93
C GLU A 369 -17.05 -20.20 -25.64
N PRO A 370 -17.23 -20.82 -26.82
CA PRO A 370 -18.51 -20.83 -27.52
C PRO A 370 -19.67 -21.33 -26.66
N ASP A 371 -20.82 -20.66 -26.74
CA ASP A 371 -22.05 -20.98 -25.99
C ASP A 371 -21.90 -20.94 -24.45
N PHE A 372 -20.83 -20.34 -23.93
CA PHE A 372 -20.56 -20.27 -22.50
C PHE A 372 -21.35 -19.13 -21.84
N ASN A 373 -22.26 -19.50 -20.93
CA ASN A 373 -23.11 -18.57 -20.21
C ASN A 373 -23.12 -18.92 -18.71
N ILE A 374 -23.14 -17.90 -17.84
CA ILE A 374 -23.26 -18.08 -16.39
C ILE A 374 -24.59 -17.49 -15.91
N ALA A 375 -25.40 -18.31 -15.22
CA ALA A 375 -26.62 -17.83 -14.58
C ALA A 375 -26.26 -17.09 -13.28
N VAL A 376 -26.74 -15.86 -13.15
CA VAL A 376 -26.53 -15.01 -11.97
C VAL A 376 -27.89 -14.62 -11.41
N SER A 377 -28.08 -14.77 -10.10
CA SER A 377 -29.30 -14.32 -9.42
C SER A 377 -29.09 -13.01 -8.66
N ARG A 378 -30.18 -12.28 -8.40
CA ARG A 378 -30.13 -11.06 -7.58
C ARG A 378 -29.65 -11.37 -6.17
N ALA A 379 -30.09 -12.49 -5.59
CA ALA A 379 -29.69 -12.90 -4.24
C ALA A 379 -28.18 -13.16 -4.14
N ASP A 380 -27.59 -13.84 -5.13
CA ASP A 380 -26.14 -14.09 -5.17
C ASP A 380 -25.37 -12.78 -5.35
N TYR A 381 -25.89 -11.86 -6.17
CA TYR A 381 -25.32 -10.53 -6.35
C TYR A 381 -25.37 -9.71 -5.05
N GLU A 382 -26.51 -9.66 -4.36
CA GLU A 382 -26.66 -8.98 -3.07
C GLU A 382 -25.66 -9.51 -2.03
N ALA A 383 -25.50 -10.83 -1.94
CA ALA A 383 -24.51 -11.46 -1.06
C ALA A 383 -23.06 -11.12 -1.46
N ALA A 384 -22.76 -11.02 -2.77
CA ALA A 384 -21.44 -10.66 -3.27
C ALA A 384 -21.05 -9.20 -2.98
N ILE A 385 -22.04 -8.30 -2.86
CA ILE A 385 -21.82 -6.87 -2.62
C ILE A 385 -22.10 -6.43 -1.17
N GLU A 386 -22.43 -7.34 -0.25
CA GLU A 386 -22.84 -6.99 1.11
C GLU A 386 -21.67 -6.36 1.91
N LYS A 387 -21.56 -5.02 1.85
CA LYS A 387 -20.93 -4.18 2.86
C LYS A 387 -22.02 -3.61 3.79
N PRO A 388 -21.76 -3.43 5.11
CA PRO A 388 -22.73 -2.83 6.05
C PRO A 388 -23.15 -1.39 5.72
N LEU A 389 -22.38 -0.67 4.89
CA LEU A 389 -22.39 0.80 4.80
C LEU A 389 -23.76 1.43 4.46
N LEU A 390 -24.61 0.76 3.67
CA LEU A 390 -25.90 1.33 3.21
C LEU A 390 -27.12 0.65 3.82
N LYS A 391 -26.96 -0.57 4.36
CA LYS A 391 -28.08 -1.33 4.94
C LYS A 391 -28.66 -0.61 6.16
N ASP A 392 -27.78 -0.04 6.98
CA ASP A 392 -28.17 0.67 8.19
C ASP A 392 -28.83 2.01 7.87
N ILE A 393 -28.28 2.79 6.93
CA ILE A 393 -28.82 4.10 6.51
C ILE A 393 -30.22 3.97 5.92
N VAL A 394 -30.46 2.96 5.08
CA VAL A 394 -31.73 2.80 4.33
C VAL A 394 -32.82 2.14 5.18
N LYS A 395 -32.47 1.23 6.10
CA LYS A 395 -33.46 0.44 6.88
C LYS A 395 -33.72 0.98 8.29
N GLY A 396 -32.86 1.84 8.83
CA GLY A 396 -33.05 2.43 10.14
C GLY A 396 -34.02 3.61 10.12
N GLY A 397 -35.02 3.60 11.00
CA GLY A 397 -35.79 4.80 11.31
C GLY A 397 -34.90 5.78 12.10
N HIS A 398 -34.08 6.56 11.40
CA HIS A 398 -33.07 7.42 12.01
C HIS A 398 -33.62 8.77 12.46
N GLN A 399 -33.11 9.25 13.59
CA GLN A 399 -33.34 10.60 14.09
C GLN A 399 -32.10 11.45 13.78
N TRP A 400 -32.23 12.39 12.85
CA TRP A 400 -31.11 13.23 12.41
C TRP A 400 -30.76 14.29 13.46
N VAL A 401 -29.49 14.34 13.87
CA VAL A 401 -28.95 15.34 14.80
C VAL A 401 -28.03 16.28 14.01
N LYS A 402 -28.24 17.59 14.14
CA LYS A 402 -27.37 18.60 13.54
C LYS A 402 -26.07 18.69 14.34
N ASN A 403 -24.95 18.27 13.76
CA ASN A 403 -23.61 18.48 14.33
C ASN A 403 -23.11 19.90 14.00
N GLU A 404 -22.23 20.46 14.84
CA GLU A 404 -21.59 21.76 14.64
C GLU A 404 -20.39 21.66 13.67
N GLU A 405 -19.87 20.45 13.41
CA GLU A 405 -18.78 20.17 12.48
C GLU A 405 -19.28 19.54 11.17
N SER A 406 -18.66 19.90 10.02
CA SER A 406 -19.02 19.39 8.70
C SER A 406 -18.44 17.98 8.44
N LEU A 407 -19.16 17.09 7.74
CA LEU A 407 -18.61 15.78 7.33
C LEU A 407 -17.34 15.89 6.47
N SER A 408 -17.07 17.04 5.85
CA SER A 408 -15.83 17.29 5.11
C SER A 408 -14.58 17.37 6.00
N ALA A 409 -14.74 17.53 7.32
CA ALA A 409 -13.66 17.33 8.28
C ALA A 409 -13.22 15.85 8.39
N LEU A 410 -14.00 14.93 7.81
CA LEU A 410 -13.73 13.49 7.73
C LEU A 410 -13.13 13.07 6.37
N GLY A 411 -12.72 14.02 5.51
CA GLY A 411 -12.05 13.73 4.24
C GLY A 411 -10.72 13.01 4.48
N GLY A 412 -10.78 11.67 4.44
CA GLY A 412 -9.69 10.80 4.84
C GLY A 412 -8.46 10.91 3.94
N ASN A 413 -7.29 10.86 4.58
CA ASN A 413 -6.04 10.48 3.95
C ASN A 413 -6.23 9.10 3.28
N PRO A 414 -5.84 8.88 2.01
CA PRO A 414 -6.06 7.61 1.29
C PRO A 414 -5.35 6.39 1.91
N TRP A 415 -4.50 6.62 2.92
CA TRP A 415 -3.83 5.60 3.71
C TRP A 415 -4.48 5.39 5.10
N ILE A 416 -5.68 5.91 5.29
CA ILE A 416 -6.47 5.78 6.52
C ILE A 416 -7.72 4.98 6.15
N ASP A 417 -7.70 3.69 6.50
CA ASP A 417 -8.71 2.71 6.10
C ASP A 417 -9.93 2.72 7.04
N SER A 418 -9.80 3.34 8.21
CA SER A 418 -10.85 3.44 9.22
C SER A 418 -10.95 4.81 9.90
N GLU A 419 -12.13 5.12 10.44
CA GLU A 419 -12.33 6.29 11.29
C GLU A 419 -11.43 6.27 12.54
N LEU A 420 -11.10 5.08 13.04
CA LEU A 420 -10.23 4.91 14.19
C LEU A 420 -8.80 5.37 13.88
N GLU A 421 -8.29 5.02 12.69
CA GLU A 421 -7.01 5.49 12.17
C GLU A 421 -6.97 7.00 11.98
N ALA A 422 -8.07 7.61 11.50
CA ALA A 422 -8.16 9.06 11.33
C ALA A 422 -8.06 9.82 12.67
N ARG A 423 -8.64 9.24 13.72
CA ARG A 423 -8.73 9.83 15.07
C ARG A 423 -7.44 9.67 15.89
N PHE A 424 -6.61 8.67 15.59
CA PHE A 424 -5.41 8.38 16.37
C PHE A 424 -4.38 9.54 16.42
N PRO A 425 -3.99 10.17 15.29
CA PRO A 425 -3.10 11.34 15.30
C PRO A 425 -3.65 12.53 16.10
N GLU A 426 -4.97 12.75 16.07
CA GLU A 426 -5.60 13.79 16.87
C GLU A 426 -5.52 13.47 18.37
N ALA A 427 -5.82 12.22 18.74
CA ALA A 427 -5.77 11.78 20.13
C ALA A 427 -4.35 11.90 20.72
N LEU A 428 -3.30 11.60 19.94
CA LEU A 428 -1.91 11.83 20.33
C LEU A 428 -1.65 13.30 20.72
N ALA A 429 -2.19 14.26 19.95
CA ALA A 429 -1.98 15.68 20.20
C ALA A 429 -2.63 16.18 21.51
N ARG A 430 -3.65 15.47 22.04
CA ARG A 430 -4.35 15.84 23.28
C ARG A 430 -3.50 15.69 24.54
N PHE A 431 -2.39 14.95 24.48
CA PHE A 431 -1.52 14.70 25.62
C PHE A 431 -0.46 15.79 25.85
N SER A 432 -0.48 16.91 25.11
CA SER A 432 0.49 17.99 25.32
C SER A 432 0.41 18.55 26.76
N GLY A 433 1.52 18.45 27.51
CA GLY A 433 1.58 18.90 28.90
C GLY A 433 0.99 17.91 29.91
N ALA A 434 0.60 16.71 29.50
CA ALA A 434 0.10 15.68 30.42
C ALA A 434 1.23 15.06 31.27
N PRO A 435 0.93 14.53 32.47
CA PRO A 435 1.93 13.86 33.30
C PRO A 435 2.61 12.66 32.62
N CYS A 436 1.90 11.91 31.78
CA CYS A 436 2.44 10.75 31.06
C CYS A 436 3.53 11.13 30.04
N VAL A 437 3.60 12.40 29.62
CA VAL A 437 4.68 12.93 28.77
C VAL A 437 5.67 13.79 29.55
N ALA A 438 5.73 13.65 30.88
CA ALA A 438 6.55 14.48 31.75
C ALA A 438 6.35 15.99 31.52
N GLU A 439 5.09 16.40 31.32
CA GLU A 439 4.69 17.79 31.03
C GLU A 439 5.31 18.38 29.76
N ARG A 440 5.90 17.54 28.88
CA ARG A 440 6.48 17.97 27.60
C ARG A 440 5.39 18.35 26.61
N LYS A 441 5.75 19.25 25.69
CA LYS A 441 4.87 19.65 24.59
C LYS A 441 4.77 18.51 23.57
N VAL A 442 3.54 18.14 23.22
CA VAL A 442 3.26 17.16 22.16
C VAL A 442 2.76 17.91 20.93
N ARG A 443 3.33 17.61 19.77
CA ARG A 443 2.89 18.15 18.47
C ARG A 443 2.75 17.01 17.48
N VAL A 444 1.64 17.01 16.75
CA VAL A 444 1.40 16.13 15.62
C VAL A 444 1.14 17.03 14.42
N SER A 445 1.87 16.82 13.33
CA SER A 445 1.67 17.52 12.07
C SER A 445 1.65 16.53 10.92
N GLN A 446 0.84 16.78 9.90
CA GLN A 446 0.87 15.98 8.67
C GLN A 446 2.23 16.15 7.96
N ASP A 447 2.74 15.06 7.39
CA ASP A 447 4.02 15.03 6.69
C ASP A 447 4.03 13.96 5.60
N VAL A 448 5.03 13.96 4.72
CA VAL A 448 5.27 12.87 3.77
C VAL A 448 6.29 11.92 4.38
N VAL A 449 5.84 10.73 4.78
CA VAL A 449 6.69 9.69 5.37
C VAL A 449 6.83 8.56 4.35
N ARG A 450 8.06 8.31 3.90
CA ARG A 450 8.38 7.22 2.95
C ARG A 450 7.47 7.17 1.71
N GLY A 451 7.13 8.36 1.18
CA GLY A 451 6.29 8.50 -0.01
C GLY A 451 4.78 8.39 0.23
N LYS A 452 4.34 8.12 1.47
CA LYS A 452 2.93 8.11 1.89
C LYS A 452 2.57 9.40 2.62
N HIS A 453 1.28 9.71 2.66
CA HIS A 453 0.78 10.80 3.50
C HIS A 453 0.72 10.29 4.94
N GLY A 454 1.67 10.71 5.77
CA GLY A 454 1.82 10.28 7.16
C GLY A 454 1.77 11.45 8.13
N TYR A 455 2.35 11.25 9.31
CA TYR A 455 2.40 12.28 10.35
C TYR A 455 3.79 12.34 10.98
N ARG A 456 4.17 13.52 11.46
CA ARG A 456 5.33 13.71 12.33
C ARG A 456 4.84 13.99 13.74
N LEU A 457 5.21 13.14 14.68
CA LEU A 457 4.97 13.32 16.11
C LEU A 457 6.24 13.87 16.75
N THR A 458 6.10 14.86 17.62
CA THR A 458 7.19 15.39 18.44
C THR A 458 6.73 15.47 19.88
N ILE A 459 7.49 14.85 20.80
CA ILE A 459 7.27 14.90 22.24
C ILE A 459 8.52 15.48 22.90
N GLY A 460 8.49 16.78 23.23
CA GLY A 460 9.69 17.50 23.65
C GLY A 460 10.78 17.45 22.56
N GLU A 461 11.89 16.77 22.85
CA GLU A 461 13.06 16.62 21.95
C GLU A 461 13.06 15.29 21.15
N VAL A 462 12.08 14.42 21.39
CA VAL A 462 11.95 13.12 20.71
C VAL A 462 10.97 13.27 19.54
N GLY A 463 11.37 12.75 18.37
CA GLY A 463 10.56 12.80 17.15
C GLY A 463 10.30 11.41 16.58
N TYR A 464 9.10 11.22 16.03
CA TYR A 464 8.70 10.01 15.32
C TYR A 464 8.03 10.37 13.99
N GLU A 465 8.32 9.60 12.96
CA GLU A 465 7.61 9.60 11.68
C GLU A 465 6.60 8.46 11.68
N LEU A 466 5.32 8.79 11.61
CA LEU A 466 4.20 7.86 11.59
C LEU A 466 3.89 7.53 10.14
N GLU A 467 4.32 6.35 9.72
CA GLU A 467 3.98 5.81 8.42
C GLU A 467 2.69 4.98 8.52
N PRO A 468 1.62 5.30 7.78
CA PRO A 468 0.42 4.49 7.78
C PRO A 468 0.58 3.23 6.91
N GLN A 469 -0.17 2.19 7.29
CA GLN A 469 -0.44 1.01 6.47
C GLN A 469 0.84 0.36 5.92
N VAL A 470 1.69 -0.15 6.82
CA VAL A 470 3.03 -0.66 6.49
C VAL A 470 3.01 -2.17 6.39
N ASP A 471 3.35 -2.73 5.22
CA ASP A 471 3.51 -4.17 5.08
C ASP A 471 4.88 -4.59 5.61
N LEU A 472 4.88 -5.44 6.64
CA LEU A 472 6.08 -6.00 7.26
C LEU A 472 6.09 -7.52 7.09
N GLY A 473 7.20 -8.05 6.59
CA GLY A 473 7.34 -9.47 6.27
C GLY A 473 8.75 -10.01 6.52
N ALA A 474 9.11 -11.05 5.76
CA ALA A 474 10.39 -11.74 5.95
C ALA A 474 11.61 -10.84 5.69
N ALA A 475 11.47 -9.79 4.88
CA ALA A 475 12.53 -8.83 4.62
C ALA A 475 12.95 -8.07 5.89
N GLU A 476 12.00 -7.80 6.78
CA GLU A 476 12.21 -7.14 8.08
C GLU A 476 12.40 -8.15 9.22
N GLY A 477 12.62 -9.44 8.92
CA GLY A 477 12.77 -10.50 9.92
C GLY A 477 11.46 -10.95 10.57
N VAL A 478 10.31 -10.49 10.06
CA VAL A 478 8.99 -10.84 10.59
C VAL A 478 8.57 -12.22 10.09
N GLN A 479 8.33 -13.13 11.04
CA GLN A 479 8.03 -14.55 10.74
C GLN A 479 6.63 -14.76 10.15
N PHE A 480 5.68 -13.88 10.49
CA PHE A 480 4.32 -13.88 9.98
C PHE A 480 4.01 -12.49 9.44
N ALA A 481 3.78 -12.38 8.13
CA ALA A 481 3.50 -11.10 7.49
C ALA A 481 2.35 -10.38 8.19
N SER A 482 2.58 -9.11 8.50
CA SER A 482 1.66 -8.26 9.26
C SER A 482 1.63 -6.87 8.65
N ARG A 483 0.47 -6.23 8.73
CA ARG A 483 0.28 -4.84 8.31
C ARG A 483 -0.26 -4.05 9.50
N PRO A 484 0.60 -3.40 10.30
CA PRO A 484 0.15 -2.46 11.32
C PRO A 484 -0.51 -1.23 10.69
N ASP A 485 -1.47 -0.65 11.41
CA ASP A 485 -2.18 0.56 10.96
C ASP A 485 -1.22 1.75 10.86
N PHE A 486 -0.29 1.85 11.82
CA PHE A 486 0.85 2.77 11.75
C PHE A 486 2.13 2.09 12.21
N VAL A 487 3.26 2.48 11.62
CA VAL A 487 4.58 2.27 12.21
C VAL A 487 5.17 3.62 12.57
N MET A 488 5.54 3.79 13.83
CA MET A 488 6.23 4.97 14.36
C MET A 488 7.73 4.74 14.26
N TRP A 489 8.35 5.34 13.24
CA TRP A 489 9.79 5.32 13.04
C TRP A 489 10.44 6.43 13.85
N PRO A 490 11.31 6.13 14.83
CA PRO A 490 11.99 7.18 15.55
C PRO A 490 12.97 7.93 14.65
N VAL A 491 13.04 9.25 14.79
CA VAL A 491 14.00 10.09 14.06
C VAL A 491 15.44 9.79 14.51
N ARG A 492 15.63 9.27 15.72
CA ARG A 492 16.92 8.81 16.25
C ARG A 492 17.00 7.30 16.12
N SER A 493 18.09 6.80 15.52
CA SER A 493 18.29 5.37 15.22
C SER A 493 18.46 4.47 16.45
N GLU A 494 18.75 5.01 17.62
CA GLU A 494 18.94 4.25 18.87
C GLU A 494 17.63 3.79 19.53
N LEU A 495 16.49 4.30 19.05
CA LEU A 495 15.17 3.97 19.59
C LEU A 495 14.53 2.85 18.76
N ALA A 496 13.67 2.04 19.40
CA ALA A 496 12.96 0.98 18.73
C ALA A 496 11.77 1.53 17.91
N PRO A 497 11.51 0.97 16.71
CA PRO A 497 10.30 1.27 15.96
C PRO A 497 9.06 0.69 16.65
N VAL A 498 7.94 1.41 16.57
CA VAL A 498 6.69 1.00 17.23
C VAL A 498 5.61 0.68 16.20
N ALA A 499 5.13 -0.55 16.16
CA ALA A 499 4.00 -0.97 15.36
C ALA A 499 2.69 -0.76 16.13
N ILE A 500 1.82 0.12 15.65
CA ILE A 500 0.52 0.45 16.24
C ILE A 500 -0.58 -0.31 15.50
N PHE A 501 -1.44 -0.96 16.28
CA PHE A 501 -2.68 -1.57 15.83
C PHE A 501 -3.86 -0.86 16.47
N LEU A 502 -4.88 -0.58 15.67
CA LEU A 502 -6.09 0.14 16.00
C LEU A 502 -7.29 -0.78 15.77
N ASP A 503 -7.59 -1.59 16.78
CA ASP A 503 -8.55 -2.68 16.66
C ASP A 503 -9.98 -2.25 17.04
N GLY A 504 -10.93 -2.49 16.14
CA GLY A 504 -12.35 -2.46 16.46
C GLY A 504 -12.86 -3.81 16.96
N TYR A 505 -13.50 -3.85 18.14
CA TYR A 505 -13.97 -5.10 18.75
C TYR A 505 -14.81 -5.97 17.79
N GLN A 506 -15.78 -5.36 17.10
CA GLN A 506 -16.67 -6.05 16.15
C GLN A 506 -15.94 -6.72 14.98
N TYR A 507 -14.76 -6.24 14.61
CA TYR A 507 -13.99 -6.75 13.47
C TYR A 507 -12.92 -7.77 13.90
N HIS A 508 -12.38 -7.61 15.11
CA HIS A 508 -11.23 -8.40 15.58
C HIS A 508 -11.59 -9.53 16.57
N VAL A 509 -12.81 -9.59 17.10
CA VAL A 509 -13.20 -10.61 18.09
C VAL A 509 -12.98 -12.05 17.60
N HIS A 510 -13.14 -12.32 16.30
CA HIS A 510 -12.91 -13.66 15.71
C HIS A 510 -11.49 -13.86 15.17
N ALA A 511 -10.65 -12.83 15.18
CA ALA A 511 -9.29 -12.85 14.62
C ALA A 511 -8.19 -12.88 15.70
N VAL A 512 -8.55 -12.87 17.00
CA VAL A 512 -7.63 -12.72 18.13
C VAL A 512 -6.43 -13.68 18.06
N SER A 513 -6.63 -14.95 17.74
CA SER A 513 -5.52 -15.91 17.63
C SER A 513 -4.52 -15.53 16.53
N ASN A 514 -4.99 -15.02 15.40
CA ASN A 514 -4.13 -14.58 14.30
C ASN A 514 -3.43 -13.27 14.63
N ASP A 515 -4.14 -12.36 15.28
CA ASP A 515 -3.61 -11.06 15.69
C ASP A 515 -2.51 -11.22 16.73
N LEU A 516 -2.70 -12.10 17.73
CA LEU A 516 -1.66 -12.46 18.70
C LEU A 516 -0.40 -13.02 18.04
N LEU A 517 -0.55 -13.88 17.02
CA LEU A 517 0.61 -14.44 16.31
C LEU A 517 1.40 -13.37 15.54
N LYS A 518 0.71 -12.53 14.77
CA LYS A 518 1.33 -11.46 14.00
C LYS A 518 2.05 -10.44 14.89
N ARG A 519 1.43 -10.06 16.01
CA ARG A 519 2.01 -9.11 16.97
C ARG A 519 3.25 -9.67 17.66
N GLN A 520 3.21 -10.94 18.06
CA GLN A 520 4.39 -11.58 18.63
C GLN A 520 5.51 -11.79 17.61
N ALA A 521 5.17 -12.06 16.34
CA ALA A 521 6.16 -12.11 15.25
C ALA A 521 6.88 -10.77 15.04
N LEU A 522 6.16 -9.65 15.18
CA LEU A 522 6.75 -8.31 15.14
C LEU A 522 7.66 -8.03 16.34
N ILE A 523 7.25 -8.44 17.55
CA ILE A 523 8.07 -8.33 18.76
C ILE A 523 9.39 -9.09 18.57
N HIS A 524 9.33 -10.32 18.06
CA HIS A 524 10.52 -11.13 17.80
C HIS A 524 11.42 -10.57 16.69
N ALA A 525 10.89 -9.71 15.81
CA ALA A 525 11.64 -9.00 14.77
C ALA A 525 12.24 -7.67 15.26
N GLY A 526 12.04 -7.30 16.54
CA GLY A 526 12.63 -6.09 17.14
C GLY A 526 11.71 -4.86 17.15
N PHE A 527 10.43 -5.01 16.80
CA PHE A 527 9.45 -3.93 16.95
C PHE A 527 8.84 -3.95 18.35
N VAL A 528 8.52 -2.77 18.89
CA VAL A 528 7.57 -2.67 20.00
C VAL A 528 6.16 -2.61 19.44
N VAL A 529 5.23 -3.39 19.98
CA VAL A 529 3.86 -3.46 19.45
C VAL A 529 2.90 -2.81 20.41
N TRP A 530 1.99 -1.96 19.92
CA TRP A 530 0.95 -1.36 20.76
C TRP A 530 -0.41 -1.54 20.11
N SER A 531 -1.32 -2.20 20.83
CA SER A 531 -2.72 -2.34 20.39
C SER A 531 -3.60 -1.36 21.17
N LEU A 532 -4.23 -0.43 20.46
CA LEU A 532 -5.27 0.45 20.97
C LEU A 532 -6.59 0.07 20.32
N ASN A 533 -7.71 0.33 20.98
CA ASN A 533 -9.03 0.08 20.43
C ASN A 533 -9.87 1.36 20.36
N TRP A 534 -11.06 1.24 19.77
CA TRP A 534 -12.04 2.32 19.66
C TRP A 534 -12.27 3.08 20.98
N TYR A 535 -12.32 2.37 22.11
CA TYR A 535 -12.59 2.97 23.41
C TYR A 535 -11.39 3.75 23.94
N ASP A 536 -10.16 3.25 23.73
CA ASP A 536 -8.93 3.96 24.12
C ASP A 536 -8.85 5.33 23.44
N ILE A 537 -9.09 5.38 22.12
CA ILE A 537 -9.02 6.63 21.34
C ILE A 537 -10.15 7.59 21.74
N ASN A 538 -11.39 7.12 21.84
CA ASN A 538 -12.53 7.99 22.11
C ASN A 538 -12.59 8.50 23.56
N SER A 539 -12.05 7.73 24.51
CA SER A 539 -11.92 8.19 25.89
C SER A 539 -11.06 9.46 25.99
N VAL A 540 -10.04 9.58 25.13
CA VAL A 540 -9.15 10.75 25.03
C VAL A 540 -9.83 11.92 24.30
N LEU A 541 -10.62 11.64 23.26
CA LEU A 541 -11.27 12.67 22.43
C LEU A 541 -12.54 13.28 23.06
N GLY A 542 -12.95 12.82 24.24
CA GLY A 542 -13.95 13.49 25.06
C GLY A 542 -15.29 12.77 25.24
N ASP A 543 -15.41 11.51 24.79
CA ASP A 543 -16.58 10.69 25.10
C ASP A 543 -16.45 10.09 26.51
N LYS A 544 -16.88 10.86 27.51
CA LYS A 544 -16.72 10.54 28.95
C LYS A 544 -17.52 9.32 29.42
N ALA A 545 -18.34 8.72 28.56
CA ALA A 545 -19.14 7.53 28.89
C ALA A 545 -18.41 6.20 28.62
N MET A 546 -17.18 6.24 28.11
CA MET A 546 -16.40 5.06 27.73
C MET A 546 -15.50 4.60 28.90
N ASP A 547 -15.77 3.41 29.44
CA ASP A 547 -14.89 2.75 30.41
C ASP A 547 -13.78 1.95 29.70
N VAL A 548 -12.54 2.15 30.13
CA VAL A 548 -11.34 1.45 29.61
C VAL A 548 -10.59 0.80 30.78
N PRO A 549 -10.15 -0.46 30.63
CA PRO A 549 -9.51 -1.17 31.73
C PRO A 549 -8.14 -0.57 32.07
N LEU A 550 -7.89 -0.41 33.37
CA LEU A 550 -6.57 -0.08 33.91
C LEU A 550 -5.83 -1.34 34.36
N PRO A 551 -4.48 -1.37 34.31
CA PRO A 551 -3.71 -2.48 34.87
C PRO A 551 -4.02 -2.74 36.34
N ALA A 552 -4.29 -1.69 37.14
CA ALA A 552 -4.72 -1.82 38.54
C ALA A 552 -5.95 -2.73 38.72
N GLY A 553 -6.89 -2.72 37.77
CA GLY A 553 -8.09 -3.58 37.78
C GLY A 553 -7.82 -5.07 37.55
N MET A 554 -6.57 -5.44 37.24
CA MET A 554 -6.13 -6.83 37.09
C MET A 554 -5.33 -7.34 38.29
N THR A 555 -4.97 -6.47 39.23
CA THR A 555 -4.22 -6.86 40.43
C THR A 555 -5.09 -7.66 41.40
N SER A 556 -4.46 -8.63 42.06
CA SER A 556 -5.11 -9.45 43.08
C SER A 556 -5.05 -8.77 44.45
N PRO A 557 -6.16 -8.63 45.17
CA PRO A 557 -6.14 -8.11 46.55
C PRO A 557 -5.35 -9.04 47.50
N GLU A 558 -5.09 -10.29 47.10
CA GLU A 558 -4.35 -11.30 47.87
C GLU A 558 -2.87 -11.41 47.46
N HIS A 559 -2.33 -10.48 46.68
CA HIS A 559 -0.93 -10.53 46.27
C HIS A 559 0.03 -10.37 47.46
N ASN A 560 1.23 -10.95 47.35
CA ASN A 560 2.22 -10.90 48.42
C ASN A 560 2.99 -9.57 48.42
N HIS A 561 2.48 -8.59 49.17
CA HIS A 561 3.06 -7.25 49.27
C HIS A 561 4.54 -7.24 49.68
N GLN A 562 4.94 -8.08 50.65
CA GLN A 562 6.32 -8.12 51.13
C GLN A 562 7.27 -8.71 50.09
N ALA A 563 6.86 -9.76 49.38
CA ALA A 563 7.65 -10.36 48.32
C ALA A 563 7.84 -9.41 47.14
N ILE A 564 6.77 -8.70 46.72
CA ILE A 564 6.81 -7.72 45.64
C ILE A 564 7.72 -6.54 46.02
N ALA A 565 7.62 -6.01 47.24
CA ALA A 565 8.51 -4.95 47.72
C ALA A 565 9.98 -5.40 47.78
N GLY A 566 10.22 -6.66 48.16
CA GLY A 566 11.54 -7.28 48.14
C GLY A 566 12.10 -7.38 46.71
N LEU A 567 11.29 -7.87 45.76
CA LEU A 567 11.66 -7.99 44.36
C LEU A 567 11.91 -6.63 43.71
N ALA A 568 11.05 -5.64 43.96
CA ALA A 568 11.23 -4.26 43.47
C ALA A 568 12.56 -3.67 43.94
N LYS A 569 12.93 -3.91 45.21
CA LYS A 569 14.23 -3.49 45.75
C LYS A 569 15.41 -4.17 45.04
N VAL A 570 15.31 -5.47 44.76
CA VAL A 570 16.36 -6.21 44.02
C VAL A 570 16.45 -5.72 42.57
N ALA A 571 15.31 -5.43 41.93
CA ALA A 571 15.24 -4.90 40.57
C ALA A 571 15.69 -3.43 40.44
N GLY A 572 15.85 -2.71 41.55
CA GLY A 572 16.17 -1.29 41.57
C GLY A 572 14.97 -0.38 41.23
N VAL A 573 13.74 -0.88 41.39
CA VAL A 573 12.50 -0.14 41.11
C VAL A 573 12.02 0.56 42.38
N SER A 574 11.87 1.88 42.30
CA SER A 574 11.44 2.71 43.44
C SER A 574 9.94 2.68 43.69
N ASN A 575 9.14 2.56 42.62
CA ASN A 575 7.67 2.51 42.68
C ASN A 575 7.13 1.34 41.86
N ALA A 576 6.76 0.25 42.55
CA ALA A 576 6.21 -0.95 41.91
C ALA A 576 4.78 -0.78 41.34
N ALA A 577 4.15 0.38 41.53
CA ALA A 577 2.79 0.66 41.06
C ALA A 577 2.73 1.83 40.07
N GLU A 578 3.88 2.28 39.56
CA GLU A 578 4.04 3.50 38.76
C GLU A 578 3.09 3.59 37.56
N HIS A 579 2.89 2.46 36.88
CA HIS A 579 2.11 2.38 35.64
C HIS A 579 0.68 1.85 35.84
N LEU A 580 0.32 1.40 37.04
CA LEU A 580 -0.94 0.69 37.24
C LEU A 580 -2.19 1.57 37.11
N GLY A 581 -2.04 2.86 37.38
CA GLY A 581 -3.11 3.85 37.27
C GLY A 581 -3.22 4.51 35.90
N GLN A 582 -2.43 4.07 34.92
CA GLN A 582 -2.40 4.65 33.58
C GLN A 582 -3.19 3.79 32.60
N THR A 583 -3.90 4.45 31.70
CA THR A 583 -4.56 3.82 30.56
C THR A 583 -3.55 3.29 29.55
N THR A 584 -3.98 2.38 28.68
CA THR A 584 -3.14 1.83 27.61
C THR A 584 -2.52 2.92 26.72
N PHE A 585 -3.26 4.01 26.47
CA PHE A 585 -2.78 5.14 25.67
C PHE A 585 -1.76 5.98 26.44
N GLU A 586 -2.01 6.30 27.72
CA GLU A 586 -1.03 7.01 28.56
C GLU A 586 0.30 6.24 28.65
N LEU A 587 0.24 4.91 28.76
CA LEU A 587 1.42 4.06 28.76
C LEU A 587 2.20 4.12 27.45
N LEU A 588 1.52 4.20 26.29
CA LEU A 588 2.18 4.43 25.00
C LEU A 588 2.95 5.75 25.00
N LEU A 589 2.33 6.84 25.46
CA LEU A 589 2.99 8.15 25.50
C LEU A 589 4.17 8.18 26.47
N HIS A 590 4.04 7.51 27.63
CA HIS A 590 5.14 7.35 28.57
C HIS A 590 6.30 6.57 27.93
N PHE A 591 5.99 5.44 27.28
CA PHE A 591 6.96 4.65 26.53
C PHE A 591 7.69 5.50 25.47
N LEU A 592 6.95 6.25 24.65
CA LEU A 592 7.52 7.06 23.56
C LEU A 592 8.46 8.17 24.07
N CYS A 593 8.36 8.57 25.34
CA CYS A 593 9.22 9.58 25.95
C CYS A 593 10.59 9.05 26.39
N GLU A 594 10.68 7.78 26.79
CA GLU A 594 11.84 7.24 27.50
C GLU A 594 12.44 5.99 26.83
N GLN A 595 11.59 5.13 26.24
CA GLN A 595 11.96 3.84 25.64
C GLN A 595 12.93 2.98 26.47
N ASN A 596 12.83 3.05 27.80
CA ASN A 596 13.66 2.24 28.69
C ASN A 596 13.09 0.81 28.83
N MET A 597 13.49 -0.07 27.90
CA MET A 597 12.99 -1.45 27.82
C MET A 597 13.24 -2.25 29.11
N ASP A 598 14.41 -2.08 29.74
CA ASP A 598 14.77 -2.78 30.99
C ASP A 598 13.88 -2.34 32.16
N ALA A 599 13.65 -1.03 32.30
CA ALA A 599 12.75 -0.51 33.33
C ALA A 599 11.31 -1.03 33.13
N LEU A 600 10.83 -1.04 31.89
CA LEU A 600 9.50 -1.54 31.55
C LEU A 600 9.38 -3.05 31.76
N ALA A 601 10.40 -3.84 31.43
CA ALA A 601 10.42 -5.27 31.71
C ALA A 601 10.32 -5.56 33.22
N LYS A 602 11.03 -4.78 34.05
CA LYS A 602 10.96 -4.88 35.52
C LYS A 602 9.59 -4.46 36.06
N GLN A 603 8.99 -3.41 35.51
CA GLN A 603 7.64 -3.00 35.89
C GLN A 603 6.57 -4.02 35.46
N ALA A 604 6.70 -4.59 34.26
CA ALA A 604 5.84 -5.67 33.76
C ALA A 604 5.93 -6.93 34.65
N LEU A 605 7.15 -7.25 35.11
CA LEU A 605 7.36 -8.34 36.07
C LEU A 605 6.63 -8.07 37.39
N LEU A 606 6.76 -6.87 37.94
CA LEU A 606 6.08 -6.51 39.20
C LEU A 606 4.56 -6.53 39.04
N PHE A 607 4.04 -6.04 37.92
CA PHE A 607 2.62 -6.13 37.56
C PHE A 607 2.12 -7.58 37.49
N LEU A 608 2.88 -8.48 36.86
CA LEU A 608 2.56 -9.91 36.83
C LEU A 608 2.44 -10.48 38.25
N PHE A 609 3.38 -10.18 39.13
CA PHE A 609 3.32 -10.63 40.53
C PHE A 609 2.19 -9.98 41.35
N GLN A 610 1.79 -8.76 41.02
CA GLN A 610 0.62 -8.11 41.62
C GLN A 610 -0.69 -8.74 41.13
N CYS A 611 -0.74 -9.32 39.94
CA CYS A 611 -1.89 -10.10 39.47
C CYS A 611 -2.04 -11.44 40.21
N LEU A 612 -0.94 -12.04 40.66
CA LEU A 612 -0.92 -13.37 41.27
C LEU A 612 -1.29 -13.35 42.76
N PRO A 613 -2.24 -14.20 43.21
CA PRO A 613 -2.46 -14.42 44.64
C PRO A 613 -1.20 -14.97 45.31
N GLY A 614 -0.81 -14.44 46.48
CA GLY A 614 0.43 -14.83 47.15
C GLY A 614 0.49 -16.32 47.52
N LYS A 615 -0.67 -16.97 47.73
CA LYS A 615 -0.78 -18.41 47.98
C LYS A 615 -0.49 -19.26 46.73
N SER A 616 -0.80 -18.72 45.54
CA SER A 616 -0.62 -19.41 44.26
C SER A 616 0.84 -19.76 44.01
N LEU A 617 1.74 -18.84 44.38
CA LEU A 617 3.19 -18.95 44.21
C LEU A 617 3.87 -20.08 45.02
N ALA A 618 3.23 -20.57 46.08
CA ALA A 618 3.78 -21.57 46.98
C ALA A 618 3.05 -22.94 46.90
N ASP A 619 2.04 -23.06 46.04
CA ASP A 619 1.20 -24.26 45.95
C ASP A 619 1.82 -25.31 44.99
N PRO A 620 2.20 -26.50 45.48
CA PRO A 620 2.74 -27.57 44.63
C PRO A 620 1.78 -28.04 43.53
N ALA A 621 0.46 -27.97 43.77
CA ALA A 621 -0.54 -28.37 42.78
C ALA A 621 -0.60 -27.38 41.63
N ILE A 622 -0.54 -26.08 41.91
CA ILE A 622 -0.48 -25.03 40.89
C ILE A 622 0.84 -25.13 40.12
N LYS A 623 1.95 -25.41 40.81
CA LYS A 623 3.23 -25.66 40.14
C LYS A 623 3.14 -26.79 39.10
N GLN A 624 2.49 -27.91 39.45
CA GLN A 624 2.28 -29.00 38.50
C GLN A 624 1.34 -28.58 37.37
N GLN A 625 0.22 -27.92 37.70
CA GLN A 625 -0.75 -27.46 36.71
C GLN A 625 -0.13 -26.52 35.66
N VAL A 626 0.68 -25.55 36.08
CA VAL A 626 1.34 -24.62 35.14
C VAL A 626 2.31 -25.37 34.23
N GLN A 627 3.05 -26.35 34.76
CA GLN A 627 3.94 -27.19 33.94
C GLN A 627 3.15 -28.03 32.93
N ASP A 628 2.01 -28.59 33.34
CA ASP A 628 1.13 -29.36 32.45
C ASP A 628 0.52 -28.45 31.35
N ASN A 629 0.20 -27.20 31.69
CA ASN A 629 -0.34 -26.19 30.76
C ASN A 629 0.66 -25.74 29.68
N LEU A 630 1.97 -25.95 29.88
CA LEU A 630 2.96 -25.70 28.83
C LEU A 630 2.83 -26.70 27.68
N SER A 631 2.20 -27.86 27.91
CA SER A 631 1.94 -28.84 26.86
C SER A 631 1.06 -28.23 25.76
N GLY A 632 1.49 -28.43 24.50
CA GLY A 632 0.83 -27.91 23.30
C GLY A 632 1.20 -26.48 22.91
N LEU A 633 2.04 -25.78 23.69
CA LEU A 633 2.64 -24.50 23.27
C LEU A 633 3.85 -24.75 22.34
N PRO A 634 4.32 -23.74 21.59
CA PRO A 634 5.45 -23.89 20.67
C PRO A 634 6.72 -24.43 21.35
N ALA A 635 7.38 -25.41 20.73
CA ALA A 635 8.59 -26.02 21.29
C ALA A 635 9.70 -24.98 21.52
N SER A 636 9.88 -24.07 20.56
CA SER A 636 10.78 -22.91 20.63
C SER A 636 10.58 -22.03 21.88
N PHE A 637 9.37 -22.01 22.44
CA PHE A 637 9.05 -21.31 23.67
C PHE A 637 9.22 -22.20 24.90
N THR A 638 8.71 -23.43 24.87
CA THR A 638 8.78 -24.33 26.02
C THR A 638 10.21 -24.78 26.34
N ASP A 639 11.10 -24.81 25.34
CA ASP A 639 12.53 -25.10 25.51
C ASP A 639 13.26 -24.01 26.34
N LEU A 640 12.65 -22.82 26.51
CA LEU A 640 13.14 -21.74 27.35
C LEU A 640 12.68 -21.87 28.82
N THR A 641 12.00 -22.96 29.18
CA THR A 641 11.53 -23.18 30.56
C THR A 641 12.73 -23.27 31.51
N PRO A 642 12.76 -22.48 32.60
CA PRO A 642 13.90 -22.49 33.52
C PRO A 642 14.03 -23.81 34.29
N GLU A 643 15.21 -24.42 34.25
CA GLU A 643 15.54 -25.63 35.02
C GLU A 643 16.66 -25.38 36.05
N PRO A 644 16.45 -25.66 37.35
CA PRO A 644 15.21 -26.13 37.98
C PRO A 644 14.19 -25.00 38.21
N VAL A 645 12.91 -25.34 38.08
CA VAL A 645 11.80 -24.43 38.44
C VAL A 645 11.79 -24.16 39.95
N ALA A 646 12.09 -22.93 40.33
CA ALA A 646 12.06 -22.49 41.73
C ALA A 646 10.67 -21.99 42.15
N LEU A 647 9.96 -21.35 41.24
CA LEU A 647 8.68 -20.68 41.49
C LEU A 647 7.72 -20.94 40.32
N ALA A 648 6.45 -21.13 40.61
CA ALA A 648 5.39 -21.13 39.60
C ALA A 648 4.13 -20.50 40.18
N GLY A 649 3.33 -19.85 39.34
CA GLY A 649 2.08 -19.22 39.75
C GLY A 649 1.09 -19.14 38.61
N SER A 650 -0.19 -19.18 38.93
CA SER A 650 -1.30 -19.00 37.99
C SER A 650 -2.40 -18.13 38.61
N VAL A 651 -3.07 -17.33 37.78
CA VAL A 651 -4.29 -16.62 38.13
C VAL A 651 -5.22 -16.57 36.92
N THR A 652 -6.52 -16.83 37.15
CA THR A 652 -7.57 -16.63 36.16
C THR A 652 -8.35 -15.37 36.51
N LEU A 653 -8.33 -14.38 35.63
CA LEU A 653 -9.09 -13.16 35.72
C LEU A 653 -10.45 -13.37 35.03
N LEU A 654 -11.52 -13.12 35.80
CA LEU A 654 -12.91 -13.24 35.34
C LEU A 654 -13.51 -11.84 35.19
N ASP A 655 -14.48 -11.72 34.27
CA ASP A 655 -15.42 -10.60 34.23
C ASP A 655 -16.75 -10.98 34.93
N GLN A 656 -17.55 -10.00 35.35
CA GLN A 656 -18.79 -10.19 36.11
C GLN A 656 -19.82 -11.09 35.39
N SER A 657 -19.77 -11.10 34.06
CA SER A 657 -20.67 -11.86 33.18
C SER A 657 -20.13 -13.24 32.79
N GLY A 658 -18.83 -13.54 33.04
CA GLY A 658 -18.15 -14.80 32.69
C GLY A 658 -17.98 -15.20 31.20
N PRO A 659 -18.11 -14.32 30.19
CA PRO A 659 -18.12 -14.72 28.78
C PRO A 659 -16.75 -15.01 28.19
N ALA A 660 -15.70 -14.49 28.82
CA ALA A 660 -14.32 -14.77 28.47
C ALA A 660 -13.45 -14.73 29.72
N THR A 661 -12.31 -15.39 29.67
CA THR A 661 -11.37 -15.50 30.79
C THR A 661 -9.95 -15.22 30.32
N LEU A 662 -9.18 -14.50 31.15
CA LEU A 662 -7.74 -14.36 30.97
C LEU A 662 -7.00 -15.21 31.99
N THR A 663 -6.02 -15.99 31.55
CA THR A 663 -5.18 -16.78 32.46
C THR A 663 -3.74 -16.29 32.35
N LEU A 664 -3.17 -15.84 33.46
CA LEU A 664 -1.79 -15.41 33.57
C LEU A 664 -1.00 -16.47 34.34
N GLU A 665 0.08 -16.98 33.75
CA GLU A 665 0.91 -18.00 34.36
C GLU A 665 2.39 -17.63 34.29
N VAL A 666 3.16 -18.06 35.28
CA VAL A 666 4.60 -17.84 35.35
C VAL A 666 5.32 -19.08 35.87
N VAL A 667 6.49 -19.35 35.30
CA VAL A 667 7.47 -20.34 35.76
C VAL A 667 8.82 -19.64 35.84
N ALA A 668 9.50 -19.69 36.99
CA ALA A 668 10.75 -18.95 37.17
C ALA A 668 11.84 -19.72 37.92
N ALA A 669 13.09 -19.43 37.57
CA ALA A 669 14.27 -19.88 38.30
C ALA A 669 14.50 -19.08 39.59
N LYS A 670 15.42 -19.54 40.42
CA LYS A 670 15.83 -18.83 41.64
C LYS A 670 16.49 -17.47 41.33
N ALA A 671 17.11 -17.33 40.16
CA ALA A 671 17.77 -16.11 39.71
C ALA A 671 16.81 -14.90 39.71
N LEU A 672 15.55 -15.09 39.30
CA LEU A 672 14.52 -14.06 39.36
C LEU A 672 14.38 -13.46 40.76
N LEU A 673 14.39 -14.30 41.79
CA LEU A 673 14.19 -13.87 43.18
C LEU A 673 15.45 -13.23 43.79
N THR A 674 16.65 -13.61 43.31
CA THR A 674 17.92 -13.17 43.90
C THR A 674 18.53 -11.97 43.19
N SER A 675 18.34 -11.86 41.88
CA SER A 675 18.95 -10.83 41.03
C SER A 675 17.95 -10.10 40.14
N ALA A 676 16.64 -10.36 40.26
CA ALA A 676 15.60 -9.80 39.41
C ALA A 676 15.87 -10.03 37.91
N ASP A 677 16.50 -11.16 37.58
CA ASP A 677 16.79 -11.54 36.21
C ASP A 677 15.49 -11.95 35.50
N VAL A 678 14.90 -11.01 34.75
CA VAL A 678 13.65 -11.19 34.01
C VAL A 678 13.72 -12.29 32.96
N ALA A 679 14.90 -12.59 32.41
CA ALA A 679 15.08 -13.65 31.41
C ALA A 679 14.94 -15.05 32.02
N SER A 680 15.04 -15.16 33.35
CA SER A 680 14.87 -16.40 34.10
C SER A 680 13.41 -16.72 34.46
N ALA A 681 12.46 -16.01 33.85
CA ALA A 681 11.01 -16.20 34.01
C ALA A 681 10.36 -16.43 32.64
N LEU A 682 9.58 -17.51 32.53
CA LEU A 682 8.71 -17.82 31.41
C LEU A 682 7.27 -17.46 31.79
N VAL A 683 6.60 -16.66 30.96
CA VAL A 683 5.28 -16.08 31.24
C VAL A 683 4.31 -16.36 30.12
N THR A 684 3.08 -16.76 30.46
CA THR A 684 2.01 -16.96 29.48
C THR A 684 0.76 -16.14 29.78
N LEU A 685 0.08 -15.70 28.73
CA LEU A 685 -1.21 -15.02 28.76
C LEU A 685 -2.21 -15.75 27.86
N GLY A 686 -3.08 -16.56 28.46
CA GLY A 686 -4.15 -17.26 27.77
C GLY A 686 -5.44 -16.41 27.71
N TYR A 687 -6.07 -16.35 26.54
CA TYR A 687 -7.43 -15.81 26.37
C TYR A 687 -8.38 -16.90 25.88
N ASP A 688 -9.45 -17.13 26.63
CA ASP A 688 -10.47 -18.14 26.30
C ASP A 688 -11.85 -17.48 26.28
N MET A 689 -12.57 -17.67 25.19
CA MET A 689 -13.91 -17.12 24.96
C MET A 689 -14.93 -18.25 25.08
N HIS A 690 -15.83 -18.13 26.07
CA HIS A 690 -16.89 -19.10 26.35
C HIS A 690 -18.14 -18.74 25.54
N ASN A 691 -18.87 -19.74 25.01
CA ASN A 691 -20.08 -19.59 24.17
C ASN A 691 -21.17 -18.70 24.77
N SER A 692 -21.04 -17.39 24.63
CA SER A 692 -21.89 -16.37 25.23
C SER A 692 -21.86 -15.09 24.40
N SER A 693 -22.73 -14.12 24.75
CA SER A 693 -22.92 -12.88 23.98
C SER A 693 -21.59 -12.15 23.75
N GLU A 694 -21.24 -11.91 22.49
CA GLU A 694 -20.02 -11.19 22.08
C GLU A 694 -19.90 -9.84 22.79
N GLU A 695 -20.98 -9.08 22.93
CA GLU A 695 -20.96 -7.76 23.59
C GLU A 695 -20.49 -7.84 25.06
N ALA A 696 -20.73 -8.97 25.73
CA ALA A 696 -20.29 -9.17 27.11
C ALA A 696 -18.79 -9.49 27.20
N ALA A 697 -18.18 -10.12 26.19
CA ALA A 697 -16.76 -10.48 26.18
C ALA A 697 -15.83 -9.30 25.87
N ARG A 698 -16.39 -8.17 25.42
CA ARG A 698 -15.67 -6.96 25.04
C ARG A 698 -14.70 -6.46 26.12
N TYR A 699 -15.14 -6.32 27.36
CA TYR A 699 -14.30 -5.74 28.41
C TYR A 699 -13.09 -6.63 28.71
N GLN A 700 -13.28 -7.95 28.72
CA GLN A 700 -12.20 -8.90 28.90
C GLN A 700 -11.23 -8.94 27.69
N TRP A 701 -11.74 -8.72 26.48
CA TRP A 701 -10.91 -8.51 25.29
C TRP A 701 -10.09 -7.21 25.37
N GLN A 702 -10.63 -6.12 25.95
CA GLN A 702 -9.83 -4.91 26.20
C GLN A 702 -8.71 -5.19 27.22
N ARG A 703 -9.02 -5.94 28.29
CA ARG A 703 -8.01 -6.36 29.29
C ARG A 703 -6.91 -7.23 28.70
N LEU A 704 -7.23 -8.06 27.68
CA LEU A 704 -6.23 -8.84 26.95
C LEU A 704 -5.17 -7.91 26.36
N TRP A 705 -5.58 -6.88 25.62
CA TRP A 705 -4.65 -5.95 24.98
C TRP A 705 -3.92 -5.06 25.98
N THR A 706 -4.58 -4.63 27.07
CA THR A 706 -3.91 -3.93 28.17
C THR A 706 -2.81 -4.78 28.79
N ALA A 707 -3.07 -6.06 29.07
CA ALA A 707 -2.07 -6.98 29.61
C ALA A 707 -0.97 -7.29 28.59
N PHE A 708 -1.32 -7.53 27.32
CA PHE A 708 -0.37 -7.80 26.24
C PHE A 708 0.61 -6.65 26.03
N ASN A 709 0.09 -5.42 25.90
CA ASN A 709 0.92 -4.22 25.68
C ASN A 709 1.93 -3.99 26.81
N PHE A 710 1.64 -4.45 28.03
CA PHE A 710 2.56 -4.28 29.15
C PHE A 710 3.49 -5.48 29.35
N LEU A 711 2.99 -6.70 29.19
CA LEU A 711 3.78 -7.93 29.38
C LEU A 711 4.74 -8.22 28.23
N GLN A 712 4.57 -7.59 27.05
CA GLN A 712 5.46 -7.77 25.90
C GLN A 712 6.94 -7.49 26.19
N PHE A 713 7.24 -6.68 27.21
CA PHE A 713 8.62 -6.34 27.57
C PHE A 713 9.35 -7.47 28.31
N LEU A 714 8.64 -8.54 28.68
CA LEU A 714 9.25 -9.71 29.30
C LEU A 714 9.94 -10.57 28.23
N PRO A 715 11.22 -10.96 28.42
CA PRO A 715 11.98 -11.66 27.38
C PRO A 715 11.40 -13.00 26.93
N VAL A 716 10.71 -13.71 27.83
CA VAL A 716 10.10 -15.02 27.57
C VAL A 716 8.61 -14.93 27.87
N PHE A 717 7.88 -14.30 26.95
CA PHE A 717 6.44 -14.09 27.02
C PHE A 717 5.73 -14.74 25.84
N TYR A 718 4.60 -15.40 26.10
CA TYR A 718 3.71 -15.92 25.05
C TYR A 718 2.24 -15.71 25.36
N ALA A 719 1.52 -15.05 24.46
CA ALA A 719 0.07 -14.89 24.50
C ALA A 719 -0.62 -15.82 23.50
N TRP A 720 -1.68 -16.50 23.94
CA TRP A 720 -2.28 -17.60 23.18
C TRP A 720 -3.78 -17.77 23.43
N MET A 721 -4.44 -18.55 22.57
CA MET A 721 -5.82 -19.01 22.73
C MET A 721 -5.87 -20.54 22.74
N PRO A 722 -6.83 -21.19 23.42
CA PRO A 722 -6.93 -22.66 23.42
C PRO A 722 -6.93 -23.30 22.03
N GLU A 723 -7.52 -22.64 21.03
CA GLU A 723 -7.52 -23.11 19.64
C GLU A 723 -6.11 -23.15 19.03
N SER A 724 -5.20 -22.24 19.42
CA SER A 724 -3.85 -22.16 18.85
C SER A 724 -2.97 -23.35 19.24
N LYS A 725 -3.27 -24.02 20.35
CA LYS A 725 -2.58 -25.25 20.77
C LYS A 725 -2.82 -26.43 19.81
N ASN A 726 -3.97 -26.45 19.14
CA ASN A 726 -4.39 -27.57 18.30
C ASN A 726 -4.23 -27.29 16.79
N SER A 727 -4.16 -26.03 16.38
CA SER A 727 -4.10 -25.65 14.96
C SER A 727 -2.73 -25.89 14.31
N GLY A 728 -1.66 -26.00 15.11
CA GLY A 728 -0.28 -26.13 14.63
C GLY A 728 0.30 -24.85 14.03
N ILE A 729 -0.51 -23.80 13.82
CA ILE A 729 -0.09 -22.53 13.21
C ILE A 729 0.98 -21.84 14.07
N ALA A 730 0.84 -21.90 15.39
CA ALA A 730 1.78 -21.31 16.33
C ALA A 730 3.17 -22.00 16.35
N ALA A 731 3.30 -23.21 15.82
CA ALA A 731 4.58 -23.93 15.80
C ALA A 731 5.64 -23.24 14.93
N GLY A 732 5.22 -22.39 13.99
CA GLY A 732 6.11 -21.58 13.17
C GLY A 732 6.71 -20.35 13.88
N LEU A 733 6.24 -20.00 15.08
CA LEU A 733 6.76 -18.87 15.84
C LEU A 733 8.01 -19.29 16.63
N LEU A 734 9.17 -18.79 16.21
CA LEU A 734 10.48 -19.03 16.79
C LEU A 734 10.86 -17.88 17.73
N TRP A 735 11.37 -18.20 18.91
CA TRP A 735 11.92 -17.21 19.83
C TRP A 735 13.36 -16.88 19.41
N PRO A 736 13.75 -15.59 19.41
CA PRO A 736 15.13 -15.22 19.15
C PRO A 736 16.04 -15.81 20.25
N PRO A 737 17.27 -16.21 19.92
CA PRO A 737 18.20 -16.71 20.92
C PRO A 737 18.47 -15.63 21.98
N GLN A 738 18.31 -15.96 23.26
CA GLN A 738 18.60 -15.02 24.36
C GLN A 738 20.05 -14.56 24.27
N GLN A 739 20.28 -13.29 23.91
CA GLN A 739 21.58 -12.67 24.02
C GLN A 739 21.94 -12.59 25.51
N LEU A 740 22.84 -13.47 25.94
CA LEU A 740 23.64 -13.23 27.15
C LEU A 740 24.22 -11.82 27.03
N SER A 741 24.03 -10.99 28.07
CA SER A 741 24.55 -9.63 28.10
C SER A 741 26.06 -9.63 27.88
N SER A 742 26.47 -9.37 26.66
CA SER A 742 27.80 -8.90 26.32
C SER A 742 27.61 -7.80 25.29
N ALA A 743 28.06 -6.61 25.68
CA ALA A 743 28.26 -5.50 24.79
C ALA A 743 29.08 -5.98 23.57
N ASP A 744 28.40 -6.18 22.44
CA ASP A 744 28.99 -6.23 21.10
C ASP A 744 27.83 -6.13 20.11
N ALA A 745 27.37 -4.89 19.91
CA ALA A 745 26.57 -4.53 18.77
C ALA A 745 27.48 -4.48 17.54
N SER A 746 27.55 -5.56 16.78
CA SER A 746 28.04 -5.55 15.40
C SER A 746 27.50 -6.74 14.61
N SER A 747 26.23 -6.66 14.23
CA SER A 747 25.80 -7.30 12.98
C SER A 747 25.74 -6.21 11.91
N CYS A 748 26.89 -5.85 11.34
CA CYS A 748 26.95 -4.97 10.17
C CYS A 748 26.29 -5.71 8.99
N GLN A 749 25.04 -5.36 8.67
CA GLN A 749 24.54 -5.57 7.32
C GLN A 749 25.25 -4.56 6.40
N TYR A 750 25.90 -5.06 5.34
CA TYR A 750 26.54 -4.21 4.34
C TYR A 750 25.46 -3.52 3.47
N PRO A 751 25.59 -2.22 3.15
CA PRO A 751 24.67 -1.51 2.25
C PRO A 751 24.52 -2.17 0.87
N GLU A 752 23.38 -1.97 0.19
CA GLU A 752 23.08 -2.61 -1.11
C GLU A 752 24.15 -2.37 -2.19
N TRP A 753 24.82 -1.21 -2.19
CA TRP A 753 25.83 -0.87 -3.18
C TRP A 753 27.08 -1.77 -3.12
N PHE A 754 27.30 -2.52 -2.03
CA PHE A 754 28.33 -3.58 -1.99
C PHE A 754 28.11 -4.70 -3.01
N THR A 755 26.88 -4.88 -3.48
CA THR A 755 26.54 -5.88 -4.51
C THR A 755 26.94 -5.45 -5.91
N LEU A 756 27.22 -4.15 -6.10
CA LEU A 756 27.58 -3.55 -7.39
C LEU A 756 29.11 -3.51 -7.61
N LEU A 757 29.89 -3.81 -6.58
CA LEU A 757 31.35 -3.83 -6.62
C LEU A 757 31.90 -5.12 -7.22
N ASP A 758 33.11 -5.03 -7.77
CA ASP A 758 33.88 -6.22 -8.09
C ASP A 758 34.27 -7.01 -6.81
N GLU A 759 34.48 -8.33 -6.96
CA GLU A 759 34.76 -9.22 -5.83
C GLU A 759 36.05 -8.85 -5.06
N PRO A 760 37.16 -8.44 -5.73
CA PRO A 760 38.37 -8.00 -5.04
C PRO A 760 38.16 -6.75 -4.18
N LEU A 761 37.51 -5.71 -4.70
CA LEU A 761 37.28 -4.47 -3.95
C LEU A 761 36.26 -4.68 -2.84
N ALA A 762 35.18 -5.43 -3.10
CA ALA A 762 34.20 -5.78 -2.09
C ALA A 762 34.85 -6.52 -0.91
N THR A 763 35.77 -7.44 -1.19
CA THR A 763 36.49 -8.20 -0.15
C THR A 763 37.45 -7.30 0.64
N ALA A 764 38.17 -6.39 -0.04
CA ALA A 764 39.04 -5.43 0.62
C ALA A 764 38.27 -4.49 1.55
N LEU A 765 37.14 -3.93 1.10
CA LEU A 765 36.29 -3.06 1.92
C LEU A 765 35.65 -3.82 3.10
N LYS A 766 35.20 -5.07 2.89
CA LYS A 766 34.66 -5.91 3.97
C LYS A 766 35.66 -6.25 5.07
N SER A 767 36.97 -6.18 4.78
CA SER A 767 38.03 -6.43 5.77
C SER A 767 38.17 -5.31 6.80
N HIS A 768 37.54 -4.15 6.56
CA HIS A 768 37.48 -3.03 7.49
C HIS A 768 36.21 -3.06 8.35
N ASN A 769 36.38 -2.92 9.66
CA ASN A 769 35.27 -2.87 10.62
C ASN A 769 34.73 -1.44 10.76
N ILE A 770 34.08 -0.93 9.71
CA ILE A 770 33.46 0.40 9.68
C ILE A 770 31.97 0.31 9.34
N VAL A 771 31.19 1.30 9.80
CA VAL A 771 29.81 1.47 9.38
C VAL A 771 29.82 2.21 8.05
N TRP A 772 29.56 1.49 6.95
CA TRP A 772 29.60 2.06 5.61
C TRP A 772 28.40 2.99 5.36
N PRO A 773 28.57 4.14 4.68
CA PRO A 773 27.47 5.02 4.32
C PRO A 773 26.37 4.28 3.55
N ALA A 774 25.10 4.57 3.84
CA ALA A 774 23.97 3.89 3.23
C ALA A 774 23.86 4.12 1.71
N GLN A 775 24.44 5.20 1.19
CA GLN A 775 24.43 5.56 -0.23
C GLN A 775 25.85 5.83 -0.73
N ALA A 776 26.16 5.26 -1.89
CA ALA A 776 27.37 5.52 -2.68
C ALA A 776 27.01 5.41 -4.16
N ARG A 777 27.72 6.16 -5.02
CA ARG A 777 27.67 5.92 -6.47
C ARG A 777 28.82 5.01 -6.85
N VAL A 778 28.55 4.01 -7.68
CA VAL A 778 29.48 2.95 -8.07
C VAL A 778 29.67 2.99 -9.57
N ALA A 779 30.93 3.05 -10.05
CA ALA A 779 31.29 3.02 -11.47
C ALA A 779 30.51 4.04 -12.33
N GLU A 780 30.49 5.31 -11.90
CA GLU A 780 29.83 6.38 -12.67
C GLU A 780 30.79 7.15 -13.58
N GLU A 781 30.30 7.46 -14.78
CA GLU A 781 30.96 8.36 -15.72
C GLU A 781 30.93 9.80 -15.18
N LEU A 782 32.10 10.42 -15.08
CA LEU A 782 32.25 11.83 -14.76
C LEU A 782 32.15 12.65 -16.05
N THR A 783 31.18 13.55 -16.11
CA THR A 783 31.02 14.48 -17.25
C THR A 783 31.45 15.90 -16.88
N ALA A 784 32.09 16.62 -17.81
CA ALA A 784 32.46 18.03 -17.63
C ALA A 784 32.40 18.85 -18.94
N GLY A 785 32.19 20.17 -18.81
CA GLY A 785 32.11 21.12 -19.92
C GLY A 785 30.68 21.52 -20.31
N GLU A 786 30.53 22.44 -21.27
CA GLU A 786 29.20 22.96 -21.70
C GLU A 786 28.34 21.93 -22.46
N PHE A 787 28.89 20.78 -22.82
CA PHE A 787 28.23 19.72 -23.60
C PHE A 787 28.17 18.36 -22.89
N ASP A 788 28.42 18.30 -21.57
CA ASP A 788 28.46 17.06 -20.77
C ASP A 788 29.35 15.97 -21.38
N GLU A 789 30.58 16.33 -21.77
CA GLU A 789 31.54 15.35 -22.30
C GLU A 789 32.05 14.45 -21.17
N VAL A 790 32.11 13.13 -21.41
CA VAL A 790 32.68 12.17 -20.44
C VAL A 790 34.19 12.40 -20.35
N VAL A 791 34.64 12.75 -19.14
CA VAL A 791 36.04 13.09 -18.84
C VAL A 791 36.76 12.03 -17.99
N GLY A 792 36.04 11.02 -17.52
CA GLY A 792 36.59 9.85 -16.83
C GLY A 792 35.51 9.03 -16.14
N GLU A 793 35.91 8.01 -15.38
CA GLU A 793 35.01 7.17 -14.58
C GLU A 793 35.48 7.14 -13.12
N VAL A 794 34.57 6.96 -12.16
CA VAL A 794 34.91 6.92 -10.74
C VAL A 794 34.38 5.65 -10.09
N GLU A 795 35.27 4.92 -9.43
CA GLU A 795 34.98 3.61 -8.83
C GLU A 795 33.92 3.72 -7.72
N LEU A 796 34.13 4.61 -6.76
CA LEU A 796 33.19 4.90 -5.69
C LEU A 796 33.14 6.40 -5.38
N GLN A 797 31.94 6.95 -5.19
CA GLN A 797 31.75 8.33 -4.75
C GLN A 797 30.80 8.41 -3.56
N PHE A 798 31.18 9.24 -2.58
CA PHE A 798 30.37 9.60 -1.44
C PHE A 798 30.12 11.11 -1.44
N ASP A 799 29.04 11.55 -2.11
CA ASP A 799 28.68 12.96 -2.32
C ASP A 799 28.65 13.77 -1.02
N VAL A 800 28.13 13.18 0.06
CA VAL A 800 27.98 13.83 1.38
C VAL A 800 29.33 14.23 1.98
N TYR A 801 30.34 13.38 1.79
CA TYR A 801 31.68 13.56 2.35
C TYR A 801 32.67 14.18 1.36
N LYS A 802 32.26 14.34 0.09
CA LYS A 802 33.14 14.65 -1.04
C LYS A 802 34.38 13.75 -1.08
N VAL A 803 34.19 12.45 -0.92
CA VAL A 803 35.26 11.45 -1.00
C VAL A 803 35.04 10.57 -2.22
N ALA A 804 36.11 10.31 -2.99
CA ALA A 804 36.08 9.44 -4.15
C ALA A 804 37.22 8.42 -4.11
N LEU A 805 36.94 7.19 -4.53
CA LEU A 805 37.94 6.15 -4.76
C LEU A 805 38.25 6.08 -6.27
N LEU A 806 39.54 6.11 -6.62
CA LEU A 806 40.02 5.89 -7.98
C LEU A 806 41.07 4.77 -7.99
N LEU A 807 40.94 3.82 -8.91
CA LEU A 807 41.95 2.79 -9.15
C LEU A 807 42.96 3.33 -10.16
N GLU A 808 44.15 3.73 -9.69
CA GLU A 808 45.19 4.36 -10.52
C GLU A 808 45.70 3.48 -11.69
N GLU A 809 45.39 2.19 -11.68
CA GLU A 809 45.74 1.24 -12.74
C GLU A 809 44.84 1.34 -13.98
N LEU A 810 43.70 2.03 -13.89
CA LEU A 810 42.74 2.22 -14.98
C LEU A 810 42.87 3.63 -15.57
N GLU A 811 43.12 3.71 -16.88
CA GLU A 811 43.40 4.97 -17.61
C GLU A 811 42.22 5.96 -17.52
N ASP A 812 40.99 5.46 -17.61
CA ASP A 812 39.76 6.27 -17.56
C ASP A 812 39.46 6.80 -16.14
N GLN A 813 39.90 6.09 -15.09
CA GLN A 813 39.77 6.57 -13.70
C GLN A 813 40.89 7.53 -13.32
N ALA A 814 42.09 7.33 -13.82
CA ALA A 814 43.20 8.28 -13.68
C ALA A 814 42.86 9.63 -14.35
N ALA A 815 42.11 9.61 -15.46
CA ALA A 815 41.65 10.81 -16.16
C ALA A 815 40.63 11.65 -15.37
N ALA A 816 39.85 11.04 -14.46
CA ALA A 816 38.85 11.72 -13.64
C ALA A 816 39.45 12.60 -12.52
N ARG A 817 40.66 12.25 -12.04
CA ARG A 817 41.34 12.90 -10.91
C ARG A 817 41.43 14.43 -10.98
N PRO A 818 41.97 15.06 -12.04
CA PRO A 818 42.12 16.51 -12.11
C PRO A 818 40.79 17.27 -12.04
N TYR A 819 39.68 16.65 -12.46
CA TYR A 819 38.35 17.25 -12.42
C TYR A 819 37.76 17.20 -11.01
N LEU A 820 37.89 16.05 -10.32
CA LEU A 820 37.45 15.91 -8.93
C LEU A 820 38.28 16.78 -7.97
N GLU A 821 39.60 16.88 -8.17
CA GLU A 821 40.47 17.77 -7.38
C GLU A 821 40.07 19.25 -7.57
N ALA A 822 39.66 19.66 -8.78
CA ALA A 822 39.18 21.02 -9.05
C ALA A 822 37.85 21.33 -8.32
N GLU A 823 37.03 20.32 -8.04
CA GLU A 823 35.77 20.44 -7.30
C GLU A 823 35.90 20.21 -5.78
N GLY A 824 37.12 20.00 -5.30
CA GLY A 824 37.46 19.87 -3.88
C GLY A 824 37.13 18.51 -3.27
N TRP A 825 37.20 17.43 -4.06
CA TRP A 825 37.04 16.06 -3.57
C TRP A 825 38.33 15.52 -2.94
N HIS A 826 38.17 14.69 -1.92
CA HIS A 826 39.24 13.91 -1.31
C HIS A 826 39.39 12.59 -2.07
N ILE A 827 40.55 12.38 -2.69
CA ILE A 827 40.81 11.23 -3.55
C ILE A 827 41.55 10.15 -2.78
N CYS A 828 40.94 8.98 -2.68
CA CYS A 828 41.52 7.76 -2.14
C CYS A 828 41.92 6.84 -3.30
N THR A 829 43.03 6.13 -3.14
CA THR A 829 43.55 5.22 -4.19
C THR A 829 43.58 3.75 -3.74
N SER A 830 43.08 3.47 -2.54
CA SER A 830 42.95 2.12 -1.99
C SER A 830 41.78 2.03 -0.99
N ALA A 831 41.31 0.81 -0.76
CA ALA A 831 40.30 0.51 0.26
C ALA A 831 40.77 0.96 1.68
N ASP A 832 42.05 0.75 2.00
CA ASP A 832 42.65 1.19 3.27
C ASP A 832 42.57 2.72 3.43
N ALA A 833 42.93 3.46 2.37
CA ALA A 833 42.90 4.92 2.37
C ALA A 833 41.46 5.44 2.50
N LEU A 834 40.52 4.82 1.80
CA LEU A 834 39.10 5.16 1.87
C LEU A 834 38.53 4.94 3.27
N ALA A 835 38.79 3.78 3.87
CA ALA A 835 38.33 3.46 5.21
C ALA A 835 38.93 4.41 6.26
N ALA A 836 40.21 4.76 6.15
CA ALA A 836 40.87 5.71 7.04
C ALA A 836 40.26 7.12 6.92
N THR A 837 40.03 7.60 5.70
CA THR A 837 39.44 8.93 5.45
C THR A 837 38.01 9.02 5.98
N LEU A 838 37.18 7.99 5.79
CA LEU A 838 35.81 7.99 6.32
C LEU A 838 35.78 7.95 7.85
N LEU A 839 36.66 7.16 8.49
CA LEU A 839 36.79 7.13 9.95
C LEU A 839 37.26 8.48 10.52
N GLU A 840 38.17 9.16 9.84
CA GLU A 840 38.63 10.50 10.23
C GLU A 840 37.48 11.52 10.17
N LEU A 841 36.71 11.51 9.09
CA LEU A 841 35.57 12.41 8.88
C LEU A 841 34.39 12.14 9.85
N ASP A 842 34.12 10.88 10.20
CA ASP A 842 33.08 10.52 11.19
C ASP A 842 33.50 10.82 12.64
N SER A 843 34.81 10.92 12.92
CA SER A 843 35.33 11.22 14.27
C SER A 843 35.23 12.70 14.68
N GLY A 844 34.79 13.58 13.76
CA GLY A 844 34.54 14.99 14.03
C GLY A 844 35.78 15.84 14.31
N ALA A 845 36.93 15.49 13.71
CA ALA A 845 38.16 16.29 13.75
C ALA A 845 38.14 17.49 12.78
#